data_AF-A0A7G5EK50-F1
#
_entry.id   AF-A0A7G5EK50-F1
#
_cell.length_a   1.000
_cell.length_b   1.000
_cell.length_c   1.000
_cell.angle_alpha   90.00
_cell.angle_beta   90.00
_cell.angle_gamma   90.00
#
_symmetry.space_group_name_H-M   'P 1'
#
loop_
_entity.id
_entity.type
_entity.pdbx_description
1 polymer ?
#
loop_
_entity_poly.entity_id
_entity_poly.type
_entity_poly.pdbx_seq_one_letter_code
_entity_poly.pdbx_strand_id
1 'polypeptide(L)'
;MKKTIHSLSQGALLLACLLAGTAGAQTITLSGDSSPSGSLGASYDGTEITVGNTGAGRMEVLSGARLNNSRQTLIGQAAGSAGTALLSGGSRWTAIDVTVGRFGSGELTVNAGASLESAQGYIGRLAGSSGTVTVEGPGSSWSIPITRDVDFWIGNAGAGTLRVLDGATVSTTSDIYTSNDVGGTALIEVEGANSSLSALQRCYLGAIDLTTINIRNGGMVQCGIDSYLRMGHISLSGAGSRWVSTSSFDIGRSSDRSRAVLTIGDGSAVQVAEQLLLPNVRNASLTDTGTLNIEGATTPGALTANQIRFGINGRGVINFQHSDASGNYLFATPVSGPGTVHVSNGGTTSLTGNNQYTGLTTIDAGVLRAGSATGLSSASDYVVGAGGTLDSDSYSPTVRSLSNAGTVTMLAAGATGVLTVANNYVGNGGSIAINTVLGADDAATERLVVNGDTSGTTVLNISNLGGTGAQTTGDGILLVQVAGASNGSFRLPAPGTVRAGDFVYALAQVGNNWYLQSQERAEASGPSASVACTPAELADSDNQVATCTVRLSDAPATALSINLVLPTAHPRYTTTCTSPIIIAANTTEASCTITAVPNTTPNDGDVTVALSIAPPTVPDAYVVDGGPALVLIMDDDIPRPAIGPQAVPTLGSVALMSLASLMGLMGWRRSRKHSGRQA
;
A
#
# COMPACT_ATOMS: atom_id res chain seq x y z
N MET A 1 -16.61 33.28 45.50
CA MET A 1 -16.72 32.28 46.59
C MET A 1 -16.34 30.90 46.03
N LYS A 2 -15.67 30.06 46.84
CA LYS A 2 -15.71 28.56 46.93
C LYS A 2 -16.45 27.82 45.79
N LYS A 3 -15.94 26.77 45.11
CA LYS A 3 -14.97 25.68 45.42
C LYS A 3 -14.15 25.27 44.15
N THR A 4 -13.28 24.23 44.08
CA THR A 4 -12.15 23.74 44.92
C THR A 4 -11.45 22.54 44.21
N ILE A 5 -10.25 22.75 43.63
CA ILE A 5 -9.04 21.87 43.58
C ILE A 5 -9.12 20.44 42.96
N HIS A 6 -8.24 20.14 41.98
CA HIS A 6 -7.09 19.18 41.99
C HIS A 6 -6.38 19.32 40.62
N SER A 7 -5.19 19.93 40.45
CA SER A 7 -3.80 19.51 40.84
C SER A 7 -3.44 18.11 40.34
N LEU A 8 -2.35 17.87 39.59
CA LEU A 8 -0.98 18.39 39.80
C LEU A 8 -0.22 18.70 38.49
N SER A 9 0.54 19.80 38.47
CA SER A 9 1.61 20.04 37.49
C SER A 9 2.69 21.02 38.00
N GLN A 10 3.44 20.63 39.03
CA GLN A 10 4.73 21.24 39.39
C GLN A 10 5.48 20.34 40.39
N GLY A 11 6.75 20.03 40.11
CA GLY A 11 7.64 19.36 41.09
C GLY A 11 8.55 18.28 40.52
N ALA A 12 9.67 18.66 39.89
CA ALA A 12 10.93 17.90 39.86
C ALA A 12 12.04 18.71 39.13
N LEU A 13 12.48 19.82 39.72
CA LEU A 13 13.80 20.39 39.43
C LEU A 13 14.72 20.02 40.59
N LEU A 14 15.97 19.62 40.29
CA LEU A 14 16.95 19.04 41.22
C LEU A 14 16.54 17.71 41.88
N LEU A 15 17.00 16.60 41.30
CA LEU A 15 17.98 15.77 42.02
C LEU A 15 18.96 15.09 41.05
N ALA A 16 19.89 15.88 40.51
CA ALA A 16 21.18 15.36 40.06
C ALA A 16 22.00 14.98 41.31
N CYS A 17 21.55 13.94 42.02
CA CYS A 17 22.33 13.37 43.12
C CYS A 17 23.55 12.71 42.50
N LEU A 18 24.73 13.02 43.05
CA LEU A 18 25.93 12.26 42.75
C LEU A 18 25.70 10.81 43.19
N LEU A 19 25.32 9.95 42.25
CA LEU A 19 25.93 8.64 42.19
C LEU A 19 27.36 8.83 41.65
N ALA A 20 28.19 9.42 42.51
CA ALA A 20 29.55 8.92 42.63
C ALA A 20 29.39 7.48 43.10
N GLY A 21 29.18 6.56 42.15
CA GLY A 21 29.13 5.14 42.43
C GLY A 21 30.39 4.82 43.20
N THR A 22 30.23 4.24 44.39
CA THR A 22 31.36 3.82 45.22
C THR A 22 32.24 2.97 44.33
N ALA A 23 33.42 3.48 43.97
CA ALA A 23 34.25 2.85 42.95
C ALA A 23 34.52 1.42 43.38
N GLY A 24 33.89 0.46 42.69
CA GLY A 24 34.07 -0.95 42.97
C GLY A 24 35.56 -1.26 42.87
N ALA A 25 36.07 -2.07 43.79
CA ALA A 25 37.46 -2.49 43.70
C ALA A 25 37.68 -3.15 42.33
N GLN A 26 38.64 -2.64 41.56
CA GLN A 26 39.07 -3.26 40.30
C GLN A 26 39.43 -4.71 40.61
N THR A 27 38.65 -5.63 40.08
CA THR A 27 38.71 -7.04 40.49
C THR A 27 38.58 -7.95 39.28
N ILE A 28 39.47 -8.93 39.25
CA ILE A 28 39.44 -10.10 38.41
C ILE A 28 39.23 -11.28 39.34
N THR A 29 38.14 -12.03 39.16
CA THR A 29 37.78 -13.15 40.03
C THR A 29 37.40 -14.35 39.19
N LEU A 30 38.04 -15.49 39.42
CA LEU A 30 37.70 -16.78 38.81
C LEU A 30 37.27 -17.77 39.89
N SER A 31 36.23 -18.55 39.62
CA SER A 31 35.63 -19.48 40.59
C SER A 31 35.03 -20.72 39.91
N GLY A 32 34.78 -21.77 40.70
CA GLY A 32 34.41 -23.09 40.18
C GLY A 32 35.58 -23.77 39.48
N ASP A 33 35.30 -24.61 38.49
CA ASP A 33 36.29 -25.29 37.66
C ASP A 33 36.92 -24.30 36.65
N SER A 34 37.90 -23.54 37.15
CA SER A 34 38.61 -22.49 36.42
C SER A 34 40.12 -22.57 36.66
N SER A 35 40.90 -22.17 35.66
CA SER A 35 42.35 -22.07 35.73
C SER A 35 42.82 -20.77 35.06
N PRO A 36 43.43 -19.81 35.79
CA PRO A 36 43.64 -19.80 37.24
C PRO A 36 42.32 -19.72 38.04
N SER A 37 42.40 -19.81 39.36
CA SER A 37 41.26 -19.73 40.28
C SER A 37 41.52 -18.73 41.42
N GLY A 38 40.47 -18.07 41.92
CA GLY A 38 40.55 -17.07 42.99
C GLY A 38 40.53 -15.63 42.46
N SER A 39 40.83 -14.67 43.34
CA SER A 39 40.98 -13.26 42.94
C SER A 39 42.39 -12.98 42.46
N LEU A 40 42.52 -12.36 41.28
CA LEU A 40 43.78 -11.99 40.64
C LEU A 40 44.11 -10.49 40.79
N GLY A 41 43.31 -9.76 41.57
CA GLY A 41 43.48 -8.32 41.79
C GLY A 41 42.95 -7.45 40.63
N ALA A 42 43.53 -6.27 40.46
CA ALA A 42 43.10 -5.26 39.49
C ALA A 42 43.69 -5.41 38.08
N SER A 43 44.77 -6.18 37.95
CA SER A 43 45.46 -6.43 36.68
C SER A 43 46.05 -7.84 36.70
N TYR A 44 45.87 -8.61 35.63
CA TYR A 44 46.44 -9.96 35.51
C TYR A 44 46.98 -10.20 34.10
N ASP A 45 48.23 -10.65 34.04
CA ASP A 45 48.90 -11.09 32.81
C ASP A 45 49.10 -12.61 32.86
N GLY A 46 48.45 -13.34 31.96
CA GLY A 46 48.45 -14.80 31.90
C GLY A 46 48.93 -15.37 30.55
N THR A 47 49.08 -16.70 30.51
CA THR A 47 49.29 -17.45 29.27
C THR A 47 47.97 -17.93 28.69
N GLU A 48 47.28 -18.80 29.43
CA GLU A 48 45.98 -19.36 29.09
C GLU A 48 44.98 -19.11 30.21
N ILE A 49 43.70 -18.98 29.87
CA ILE A 49 42.60 -18.89 30.82
C ILE A 49 41.55 -19.94 30.46
N THR A 50 41.13 -20.73 31.43
CA THR A 50 40.06 -21.72 31.26
C THR A 50 38.96 -21.45 32.27
N VAL A 51 37.72 -21.38 31.79
CA VAL A 51 36.50 -21.15 32.57
C VAL A 51 35.52 -22.26 32.24
N GLY A 52 35.30 -23.19 33.16
CA GLY A 52 34.59 -24.44 32.88
C GLY A 52 35.46 -25.41 32.08
N ASN A 53 36.44 -26.05 32.72
CA ASN A 53 37.31 -27.03 32.07
C ASN A 53 36.54 -28.33 31.76
N THR A 54 36.03 -28.97 32.81
CA THR A 54 35.27 -30.23 32.80
C THR A 54 33.91 -30.11 33.50
N GLY A 55 33.79 -29.21 34.48
CA GLY A 55 32.56 -28.84 35.16
C GLY A 55 32.16 -27.38 34.91
N ALA A 56 31.54 -26.75 35.92
CA ALA A 56 31.08 -25.37 35.86
C ALA A 56 32.14 -24.39 36.41
N GLY A 57 32.46 -23.33 35.65
CA GLY A 57 33.35 -22.26 36.06
C GLY A 57 32.82 -20.86 35.71
N ARG A 58 33.28 -19.85 36.45
CA ARG A 58 32.88 -18.44 36.29
C ARG A 58 34.09 -17.51 36.36
N MET A 59 34.12 -16.50 35.49
CA MET A 59 35.09 -15.39 35.50
C MET A 59 34.38 -14.04 35.52
N GLU A 60 34.88 -13.11 36.31
CA GLU A 60 34.40 -11.72 36.37
C GLU A 60 35.58 -10.75 36.30
N VAL A 61 35.47 -9.73 35.44
CA VAL A 61 36.45 -8.66 35.24
C VAL A 61 35.71 -7.33 35.36
N LEU A 62 35.84 -6.67 36.52
CA LEU A 62 34.93 -5.60 36.94
C LEU A 62 35.65 -4.27 37.25
N SER A 63 34.88 -3.18 37.14
CA SER A 63 35.20 -1.84 37.65
C SER A 63 36.48 -1.20 37.10
N GLY A 64 36.89 -1.54 35.87
CA GLY A 64 38.05 -0.98 35.19
C GLY A 64 39.31 -1.85 35.26
N ALA A 65 39.18 -3.11 35.70
CA ALA A 65 40.27 -4.07 35.77
C ALA A 65 40.85 -4.41 34.38
N ARG A 66 42.10 -4.91 34.35
CA ARG A 66 42.82 -5.26 33.12
C ARG A 66 43.21 -6.73 33.08
N LEU A 67 42.66 -7.47 32.12
CA LEU A 67 42.99 -8.86 31.88
C LEU A 67 43.81 -8.99 30.58
N ASN A 68 44.97 -9.62 30.62
CA ASN A 68 45.75 -9.92 29.42
C ASN A 68 46.08 -11.42 29.38
N ASN A 69 45.88 -12.09 28.23
CA ASN A 69 46.37 -13.46 28.03
C ASN A 69 47.08 -13.63 26.69
N SER A 70 48.27 -14.23 26.73
CA SER A 70 49.20 -14.34 25.59
C SER A 70 48.98 -15.56 24.69
N ARG A 71 47.93 -16.35 24.95
CA ARG A 71 47.51 -17.53 24.16
C ARG A 71 45.97 -17.66 24.18
N GLN A 72 45.44 -18.86 24.37
CA GLN A 72 44.00 -19.15 24.27
C GLN A 72 43.25 -18.87 25.57
N THR A 73 42.02 -18.35 25.45
CA THR A 73 41.00 -18.39 26.49
C THR A 73 39.86 -19.31 26.07
N LEU A 74 39.51 -20.24 26.94
CA LEU A 74 38.50 -21.28 26.72
C LEU A 74 37.38 -21.15 27.76
N ILE A 75 36.18 -20.83 27.29
CA ILE A 75 34.97 -20.75 28.12
C ILE A 75 34.07 -21.92 27.70
N GLY A 76 33.91 -22.94 28.55
CA GLY A 76 33.25 -24.21 28.20
C GLY A 76 34.14 -25.14 27.37
N GLN A 77 35.21 -25.65 27.98
CA GLN A 77 36.27 -26.39 27.28
C GLN A 77 35.86 -27.79 26.83
N ALA A 78 35.42 -28.67 27.72
CA ALA A 78 35.10 -30.08 27.44
C ALA A 78 33.59 -30.32 27.26
N ALA A 79 33.21 -31.45 26.65
CA ALA A 79 31.81 -31.84 26.53
C ALA A 79 31.15 -31.95 27.91
N GLY A 80 29.96 -31.34 28.07
CA GLY A 80 29.25 -31.27 29.36
C GLY A 80 29.77 -30.21 30.35
N SER A 81 30.89 -29.54 30.08
CA SER A 81 31.37 -28.40 30.89
C SER A 81 30.57 -27.12 30.61
N ALA A 82 30.60 -26.18 31.56
CA ALA A 82 29.92 -24.89 31.45
C ALA A 82 30.84 -23.74 31.89
N GLY A 83 31.14 -22.80 31.01
CA GLY A 83 31.91 -21.60 31.31
C GLY A 83 31.05 -20.34 31.26
N THR A 84 31.20 -19.44 32.22
CA THR A 84 30.52 -18.13 32.23
C THR A 84 31.52 -17.00 32.47
N ALA A 85 31.50 -15.95 31.65
CA ALA A 85 32.42 -14.82 31.76
C ALA A 85 31.68 -13.48 31.69
N LEU A 86 32.02 -12.55 32.59
CA LEU A 86 31.51 -11.19 32.61
C LEU A 86 32.65 -10.18 32.58
N LEU A 87 32.63 -9.29 31.59
CA LEU A 87 33.53 -8.15 31.45
C LEU A 87 32.71 -6.85 31.54
N SER A 88 32.88 -6.06 32.60
CA SER A 88 31.97 -4.97 32.92
C SER A 88 32.64 -3.73 33.52
N GLY A 89 31.96 -2.58 33.44
CA GLY A 89 32.29 -1.35 34.17
C GLY A 89 33.59 -0.70 33.69
N GLY A 90 33.74 -0.51 32.38
CA GLY A 90 34.93 0.10 31.78
C GLY A 90 36.21 -0.76 31.82
N SER A 91 36.08 -2.05 32.18
CA SER A 91 37.20 -3.00 32.22
C SER A 91 37.74 -3.31 30.83
N ARG A 92 38.99 -3.79 30.76
CA ARG A 92 39.67 -4.15 29.51
C ARG A 92 40.16 -5.58 29.54
N TRP A 93 39.98 -6.29 28.45
CA TRP A 93 40.55 -7.62 28.26
C TRP A 93 41.22 -7.72 26.88
N THR A 94 42.50 -8.09 26.84
CA THR A 94 43.24 -8.39 25.62
C THR A 94 43.66 -9.86 25.59
N ALA A 95 43.34 -10.56 24.52
CA ALA A 95 43.62 -11.99 24.32
C ALA A 95 44.28 -12.25 22.95
N ILE A 96 44.87 -13.42 22.76
CA ILE A 96 45.15 -13.92 21.41
C ILE A 96 43.88 -14.62 20.88
N ASP A 97 43.47 -15.74 21.48
CA ASP A 97 42.25 -16.43 21.05
C ASP A 97 41.16 -16.38 22.15
N VAL A 98 39.91 -16.12 21.76
CA VAL A 98 38.74 -16.30 22.63
C VAL A 98 37.81 -17.34 22.03
N THR A 99 37.64 -18.48 22.71
CA THR A 99 36.66 -19.51 22.34
C THR A 99 35.57 -19.61 23.40
N VAL A 100 34.33 -19.34 22.99
CA VAL A 100 33.11 -19.46 23.80
C VAL A 100 32.32 -20.67 23.32
N GLY A 101 32.29 -21.74 24.11
CA GLY A 101 31.80 -23.06 23.71
C GLY A 101 32.80 -23.77 22.79
N ARG A 102 33.77 -24.50 23.37
CA ARG A 102 34.74 -25.30 22.59
C ARG A 102 34.16 -26.67 22.24
N PHE A 103 33.94 -27.50 23.26
CA PHE A 103 33.16 -28.75 23.20
C PHE A 103 31.95 -28.71 24.16
N GLY A 104 31.97 -27.82 25.16
CA GLY A 104 30.89 -27.64 26.14
C GLY A 104 30.05 -26.40 25.84
N SER A 105 29.45 -25.86 26.89
CA SER A 105 28.66 -24.63 26.85
C SER A 105 29.46 -23.45 27.36
N GLY A 106 29.49 -22.34 26.62
CA GLY A 106 30.16 -21.11 27.03
C GLY A 106 29.25 -19.89 26.90
N GLU A 107 29.36 -18.98 27.87
CA GLU A 107 28.67 -17.69 27.88
C GLU A 107 29.66 -16.56 28.19
N LEU A 108 29.60 -15.46 27.44
CA LEU A 108 30.40 -14.26 27.64
C LEU A 108 29.55 -13.00 27.48
N THR A 109 29.51 -12.17 28.52
CA THR A 109 28.89 -10.84 28.47
C THR A 109 29.94 -9.74 28.57
N VAL A 110 29.89 -8.78 27.65
CA VAL A 110 30.71 -7.56 27.65
C VAL A 110 29.78 -6.35 27.73
N ASN A 111 29.77 -5.65 28.87
CA ASN A 111 28.81 -4.56 29.09
C ASN A 111 29.36 -3.36 29.86
N ALA A 112 28.52 -2.35 30.05
CA ALA A 112 28.81 -1.12 30.79
C ALA A 112 30.15 -0.46 30.38
N GLY A 113 30.37 -0.30 29.07
CA GLY A 113 31.51 0.42 28.50
C GLY A 113 32.83 -0.35 28.53
N ALA A 114 32.81 -1.67 28.77
CA ALA A 114 34.00 -2.50 28.80
C ALA A 114 34.44 -2.95 27.38
N SER A 115 35.74 -3.21 27.19
CA SER A 115 36.32 -3.52 25.88
C SER A 115 37.10 -4.83 25.86
N LEU A 116 36.72 -5.76 24.99
CA LEU A 116 37.46 -6.96 24.64
C LEU A 116 38.22 -6.75 23.33
N GLU A 117 39.50 -7.13 23.29
CA GLU A 117 40.30 -7.25 22.07
C GLU A 117 40.86 -8.67 21.96
N SER A 118 40.73 -9.32 20.81
CA SER A 118 41.28 -10.65 20.58
C SER A 118 41.75 -10.84 19.14
N ALA A 119 42.91 -11.45 18.91
CA ALA A 119 43.36 -11.79 17.55
C ALA A 119 42.45 -12.83 16.84
N GLN A 120 41.73 -13.68 17.58
CA GLN A 120 40.76 -14.65 17.05
C GLN A 120 39.51 -14.77 17.93
N GLY A 121 38.35 -15.02 17.31
CA GLY A 121 37.09 -15.29 18.00
C GLY A 121 36.38 -16.54 17.46
N TYR A 122 35.93 -17.41 18.38
CA TYR A 122 35.07 -18.55 18.07
C TYR A 122 33.89 -18.61 19.04
N ILE A 123 32.68 -18.74 18.50
CA ILE A 123 31.45 -18.95 19.28
C ILE A 123 30.82 -20.28 18.81
N GLY A 124 30.70 -21.28 19.67
CA GLY A 124 30.17 -22.61 19.29
C GLY A 124 31.08 -23.32 18.29
N ARG A 125 32.30 -23.68 18.74
CA ARG A 125 33.39 -24.04 17.82
C ARG A 125 33.28 -25.44 17.22
N LEU A 126 32.98 -26.47 18.03
CA LEU A 126 32.98 -27.87 17.59
C LEU A 126 31.60 -28.54 17.70
N ALA A 127 31.43 -29.67 17.04
CA ALA A 127 30.21 -30.49 17.08
C ALA A 127 29.70 -30.70 18.51
N GLY A 128 28.42 -30.41 18.73
CA GLY A 128 27.75 -30.53 20.04
C GLY A 128 28.05 -29.43 21.06
N SER A 129 28.94 -28.49 20.76
CA SER A 129 29.19 -27.31 21.63
C SER A 129 28.11 -26.23 21.47
N SER A 130 27.98 -25.38 22.48
CA SER A 130 27.17 -24.17 22.40
C SER A 130 27.93 -22.96 22.94
N GLY A 131 27.89 -21.83 22.21
CA GLY A 131 28.49 -20.58 22.63
C GLY A 131 27.49 -19.44 22.53
N THR A 132 27.44 -18.58 23.55
CA THR A 132 26.66 -17.33 23.53
C THR A 132 27.57 -16.16 23.91
N VAL A 133 27.59 -15.12 23.08
CA VAL A 133 28.25 -13.85 23.39
C VAL A 133 27.23 -12.73 23.32
N THR A 134 27.20 -11.87 24.34
CA THR A 134 26.39 -10.66 24.37
C THR A 134 27.29 -9.45 24.61
N VAL A 135 27.30 -8.51 23.69
CA VAL A 135 27.97 -7.20 23.84
C VAL A 135 26.85 -6.16 23.90
N GLU A 136 26.71 -5.47 25.01
CA GLU A 136 25.52 -4.65 25.30
C GLU A 136 25.85 -3.29 25.93
N GLY A 137 25.12 -2.26 25.51
CA GLY A 137 25.18 -0.91 26.07
C GLY A 137 26.28 -0.02 25.45
N PRO A 138 26.17 1.31 25.59
CA PRO A 138 27.04 2.26 24.90
C PRO A 138 28.52 2.12 25.27
N GLY A 139 29.38 2.04 24.26
CA GLY A 139 30.83 1.93 24.41
C GLY A 139 31.34 0.53 24.78
N SER A 140 30.46 -0.42 25.05
CA SER A 140 30.82 -1.83 25.19
C SER A 140 31.26 -2.39 23.84
N SER A 141 32.38 -3.10 23.79
CA SER A 141 32.97 -3.49 22.50
C SER A 141 33.72 -4.82 22.50
N TRP A 142 33.69 -5.51 21.35
CA TRP A 142 34.61 -6.59 21.01
C TRP A 142 35.29 -6.32 19.67
N SER A 143 36.60 -6.08 19.70
CA SER A 143 37.44 -5.85 18.51
C SER A 143 38.29 -7.09 18.19
N ILE A 144 38.33 -7.46 16.90
CA ILE A 144 39.10 -8.58 16.37
C ILE A 144 40.03 -8.07 15.25
N PRO A 145 41.15 -7.40 15.61
CA PRO A 145 42.08 -6.84 14.64
C PRO A 145 42.97 -7.94 14.02
N ILE A 146 43.27 -7.81 12.73
CA ILE A 146 44.20 -8.69 12.02
C ILE A 146 45.59 -8.56 12.64
N THR A 147 46.13 -9.71 13.04
CA THR A 147 47.57 -9.89 13.21
C THR A 147 48.16 -10.84 12.15
N ARG A 148 47.33 -11.74 11.59
CA ARG A 148 47.55 -12.67 10.45
C ARG A 148 46.18 -13.03 9.82
N ASP A 149 46.17 -13.84 8.76
CA ASP A 149 44.96 -14.36 8.10
C ASP A 149 44.14 -15.23 9.08
N VAL A 150 43.24 -14.60 9.86
CA VAL A 150 42.36 -15.30 10.78
C VAL A 150 41.00 -14.62 10.90
N ASP A 151 39.97 -15.44 10.94
CA ASP A 151 38.58 -15.02 10.77
C ASP A 151 37.77 -15.13 12.06
N PHE A 152 36.62 -14.44 12.09
CA PHE A 152 35.68 -14.52 13.20
C PHE A 152 34.59 -15.58 12.91
N TRP A 153 34.52 -16.62 13.75
CA TRP A 153 33.64 -17.77 13.53
C TRP A 153 32.46 -17.81 14.52
N ILE A 154 31.24 -17.85 13.99
CA ILE A 154 30.01 -17.97 14.77
C ILE A 154 29.25 -19.23 14.34
N GLY A 155 29.11 -20.19 15.25
CA GLY A 155 28.48 -21.49 14.98
C GLY A 155 29.25 -22.30 13.95
N ASN A 156 30.54 -22.58 14.20
CA ASN A 156 31.42 -23.20 13.20
C ASN A 156 30.97 -24.63 12.87
N ALA A 157 31.13 -25.56 13.83
CA ALA A 157 30.50 -26.89 13.82
C ALA A 157 29.52 -27.09 15.00
N GLY A 158 29.42 -26.11 15.91
CA GLY A 158 28.47 -26.09 17.03
C GLY A 158 27.41 -25.00 16.89
N ALA A 159 26.64 -24.78 17.95
CA ALA A 159 25.66 -23.69 18.00
C ALA A 159 26.31 -22.40 18.53
N GLY A 160 26.34 -21.34 17.73
CA GLY A 160 26.89 -20.03 18.10
C GLY A 160 25.83 -18.94 18.09
N THR A 161 25.73 -18.19 19.18
CA THR A 161 24.87 -17.00 19.28
C THR A 161 25.70 -15.74 19.57
N LEU A 162 25.53 -14.70 18.76
CA LEU A 162 26.09 -13.37 19.00
C LEU A 162 24.96 -12.33 19.13
N ARG A 163 24.99 -11.55 20.21
CA ARG A 163 24.10 -10.40 20.42
C ARG A 163 24.92 -9.12 20.52
N VAL A 164 24.51 -8.11 19.76
CA VAL A 164 25.09 -6.75 19.81
C VAL A 164 23.96 -5.77 20.05
N LEU A 165 23.87 -5.25 21.28
CA LEU A 165 22.67 -4.59 21.81
C LEU A 165 22.96 -3.17 22.31
N ASP A 166 21.95 -2.30 22.27
CA ASP A 166 21.89 -1.01 22.97
C ASP A 166 23.11 -0.08 22.78
N GLY A 167 23.65 0.00 21.55
CA GLY A 167 24.76 0.89 21.20
C GLY A 167 26.16 0.27 21.38
N ALA A 168 26.24 -1.05 21.54
CA ALA A 168 27.49 -1.80 21.56
C ALA A 168 28.09 -2.02 20.15
N THR A 169 29.38 -2.34 20.08
CA THR A 169 30.06 -2.59 18.80
C THR A 169 30.83 -3.91 18.78
N VAL A 170 30.75 -4.64 17.68
CA VAL A 170 31.59 -5.80 17.39
C VAL A 170 32.21 -5.60 16.01
N SER A 171 33.54 -5.73 15.92
CA SER A 171 34.26 -5.50 14.67
C SER A 171 35.36 -6.54 14.48
N THR A 172 35.55 -6.95 13.22
CA THR A 172 36.76 -7.64 12.77
C THR A 172 37.34 -6.95 11.56
N THR A 173 38.67 -6.95 11.43
CA THR A 173 39.31 -6.48 10.20
C THR A 173 39.52 -7.59 9.16
N SER A 174 39.14 -8.84 9.47
CA SER A 174 39.11 -9.97 8.52
C SER A 174 37.68 -10.24 8.04
N ASP A 175 37.42 -11.47 7.61
CA ASP A 175 36.12 -12.00 7.25
C ASP A 175 35.31 -12.44 8.50
N ILE A 176 33.98 -12.41 8.39
CA ILE A 176 33.05 -13.11 9.30
C ILE A 176 32.57 -14.39 8.61
N TYR A 177 32.59 -15.52 9.33
CA TYR A 177 32.07 -16.79 8.85
C TYR A 177 31.04 -17.38 9.81
N THR A 178 30.01 -18.01 9.24
CA THR A 178 28.97 -18.72 10.00
C THR A 178 28.61 -20.08 9.41
N SER A 179 28.28 -21.05 10.27
CA SER A 179 27.82 -22.40 9.89
C SER A 179 28.70 -23.07 8.83
N ASN A 180 29.99 -23.23 9.15
CA ASN A 180 31.03 -23.60 8.19
C ASN A 180 31.37 -25.10 8.17
N ASP A 181 30.77 -25.88 9.06
CA ASP A 181 30.87 -27.34 9.08
C ASP A 181 29.49 -27.94 9.38
N VAL A 182 29.33 -29.24 9.10
CA VAL A 182 28.04 -29.95 9.21
C VAL A 182 27.53 -29.93 10.66
N GLY A 183 26.31 -29.44 10.85
CA GLY A 183 25.68 -29.25 12.15
C GLY A 183 25.96 -27.90 12.83
N GLY A 184 26.79 -27.03 12.22
CA GLY A 184 27.05 -25.68 12.72
C GLY A 184 25.85 -24.74 12.52
N THR A 185 25.38 -24.09 13.58
CA THR A 185 24.23 -23.17 13.50
C THR A 185 24.57 -21.82 14.11
N ALA A 186 24.21 -20.75 13.41
CA ALA A 186 24.52 -19.39 13.83
C ALA A 186 23.26 -18.53 14.00
N LEU A 187 23.15 -17.87 15.16
CA LEU A 187 22.17 -16.81 15.43
C LEU A 187 22.92 -15.51 15.71
N ILE A 188 22.65 -14.48 14.91
CA ILE A 188 23.21 -13.13 15.11
C ILE A 188 22.04 -12.16 15.32
N GLU A 189 22.08 -11.40 16.40
CA GLU A 189 21.09 -10.37 16.72
C GLU A 189 21.82 -9.03 16.88
N VAL A 190 21.50 -8.04 16.04
CA VAL A 190 22.03 -6.67 16.14
C VAL A 190 20.85 -5.72 16.32
N GLU A 191 20.68 -5.20 17.53
CA GLU A 191 19.47 -4.49 17.92
C GLU A 191 19.75 -3.20 18.70
N GLY A 192 19.01 -2.14 18.36
CA GLY A 192 19.12 -0.82 19.01
C GLY A 192 20.01 0.16 18.24
N ALA A 193 19.77 1.46 18.44
CA ALA A 193 20.47 2.52 17.74
C ALA A 193 21.98 2.52 18.05
N ASN A 194 22.80 2.60 17.01
CA ASN A 194 24.27 2.51 17.03
C ASN A 194 24.84 1.12 17.37
N SER A 195 24.01 0.10 17.62
CA SER A 195 24.48 -1.28 17.72
C SER A 195 25.03 -1.73 16.38
N SER A 196 26.27 -2.22 16.33
CA SER A 196 26.92 -2.54 15.05
C SER A 196 27.78 -3.79 15.07
N LEU A 197 27.62 -4.63 14.04
CA LEU A 197 28.53 -5.73 13.70
C LEU A 197 29.22 -5.39 12.37
N SER A 198 30.55 -5.47 12.31
CA SER A 198 31.30 -5.11 11.10
C SER A 198 32.44 -6.07 10.78
N ALA A 199 32.57 -6.39 9.49
CA ALA A 199 33.75 -6.99 8.89
C ALA A 199 34.40 -5.97 7.94
N LEU A 200 35.72 -5.78 8.01
CA LEU A 200 36.44 -4.96 7.01
C LEU A 200 36.62 -5.72 5.68
N GLN A 201 36.52 -7.05 5.69
CA GLN A 201 36.55 -7.87 4.48
C GLN A 201 35.15 -8.45 4.20
N ARG A 202 35.00 -9.76 4.07
CA ARG A 202 33.78 -10.42 3.58
C ARG A 202 32.92 -10.97 4.70
N CYS A 203 31.69 -11.31 4.34
CA CYS A 203 30.79 -12.07 5.19
C CYS A 203 30.38 -13.37 4.46
N TYR A 204 30.82 -14.52 4.98
CA TYR A 204 30.53 -15.86 4.48
C TYR A 204 29.48 -16.53 5.38
N LEU A 205 28.22 -16.41 4.97
CA LEU A 205 27.07 -16.69 5.82
C LEU A 205 26.39 -17.98 5.41
N GLY A 206 26.24 -18.89 6.37
CA GLY A 206 25.59 -20.18 6.15
C GLY A 206 26.42 -21.07 5.23
N ALA A 207 27.73 -21.15 5.44
CA ALA A 207 28.67 -21.63 4.43
C ALA A 207 28.48 -23.11 4.06
N ILE A 208 27.98 -23.92 5.00
CA ILE A 208 27.56 -25.33 4.87
C ILE A 208 26.15 -25.55 5.45
N ASP A 209 25.78 -24.86 6.53
CA ASP A 209 24.52 -25.10 7.27
C ASP A 209 23.78 -23.80 7.64
N LEU A 210 22.65 -23.90 8.37
CA LEU A 210 21.72 -22.78 8.60
C LEU A 210 22.30 -21.62 9.45
N THR A 211 22.26 -20.41 8.87
CA THR A 211 22.46 -19.14 9.58
C THR A 211 21.20 -18.29 9.67
N THR A 212 20.99 -17.61 10.80
CA THR A 212 19.92 -16.62 11.02
C THR A 212 20.54 -15.31 11.50
N ILE A 213 20.22 -14.20 10.83
CA ILE A 213 20.61 -12.85 11.26
C ILE A 213 19.36 -11.98 11.40
N ASN A 214 19.22 -11.32 12.54
CA ASN A 214 18.14 -10.38 12.84
C ASN A 214 18.73 -9.00 13.10
N ILE A 215 18.31 -7.99 12.35
CA ILE A 215 18.74 -6.59 12.50
C ILE A 215 17.52 -5.74 12.85
N ARG A 216 17.49 -5.18 14.06
CA ARG A 216 16.29 -4.53 14.61
C ARG A 216 16.55 -3.14 15.17
N ASN A 217 15.52 -2.31 15.14
CA ASN A 217 15.42 -1.07 15.91
C ASN A 217 16.66 -0.14 15.84
N GLY A 218 17.26 -0.01 14.65
CA GLY A 218 18.42 0.86 14.42
C GLY A 218 19.79 0.15 14.42
N GLY A 219 19.81 -1.18 14.53
CA GLY A 219 21.03 -1.99 14.44
C GLY A 219 21.63 -1.99 13.03
N MET A 220 22.94 -2.24 12.93
CA MET A 220 23.67 -2.19 11.66
C MET A 220 24.63 -3.38 11.47
N VAL A 221 24.57 -4.04 10.31
CA VAL A 221 25.59 -5.00 9.86
C VAL A 221 26.30 -4.46 8.64
N GLN A 222 27.64 -4.50 8.63
CA GLN A 222 28.46 -4.05 7.51
C GLN A 222 29.53 -5.08 7.12
N CYS A 223 29.65 -5.35 5.82
CA CYS A 223 30.70 -6.16 5.20
C CYS A 223 31.50 -5.28 4.23
N GLY A 224 32.80 -5.16 4.47
CA GLY A 224 33.71 -4.23 3.78
C GLY A 224 34.19 -4.66 2.39
N ILE A 225 33.76 -5.83 1.88
CA ILE A 225 33.81 -6.23 0.47
C ILE A 225 32.48 -6.93 0.09
N ASP A 226 32.52 -8.25 -0.08
CA ASP A 226 31.39 -9.07 -0.53
C ASP A 226 30.58 -9.61 0.65
N SER A 227 29.30 -9.87 0.39
CA SER A 227 28.46 -10.71 1.25
C SER A 227 27.99 -11.94 0.50
N TYR A 228 28.07 -13.10 1.13
CA TYR A 228 27.66 -14.39 0.58
C TYR A 228 26.70 -15.05 1.56
N LEU A 229 25.40 -14.98 1.32
CA LEU A 229 24.41 -15.79 2.04
C LEU A 229 24.17 -17.07 1.24
N ARG A 230 24.78 -18.19 1.63
CA ARG A 230 24.51 -19.47 0.96
C ARG A 230 23.24 -20.12 1.52
N MET A 231 23.17 -20.36 2.83
CA MET A 231 22.02 -21.00 3.48
C MET A 231 21.57 -20.21 4.71
N GLY A 232 20.34 -19.71 4.71
CA GLY A 232 19.88 -18.94 5.86
C GLY A 232 18.86 -17.86 5.59
N HIS A 233 18.55 -17.13 6.66
CA HIS A 233 17.59 -16.04 6.69
C HIS A 233 18.26 -14.81 7.29
N ILE A 234 18.19 -13.69 6.59
CA ILE A 234 18.53 -12.37 7.11
C ILE A 234 17.25 -11.55 7.15
N SER A 235 16.85 -11.08 8.32
CA SER A 235 15.70 -10.21 8.51
C SER A 235 16.12 -8.85 9.03
N LEU A 236 15.57 -7.79 8.43
CA LEU A 236 15.72 -6.42 8.88
C LEU A 236 14.35 -5.82 9.20
N SER A 237 14.23 -5.10 10.31
CA SER A 237 12.97 -4.45 10.71
C SER A 237 13.20 -3.27 11.65
N GLY A 238 12.30 -2.28 11.63
CA GLY A 238 12.37 -1.10 12.48
C GLY A 238 13.25 -0.01 11.89
N ALA A 239 12.89 1.24 12.21
CA ALA A 239 13.50 2.43 11.65
C ALA A 239 15.02 2.46 11.86
N GLY A 240 15.77 2.66 10.77
CA GLY A 240 17.23 2.80 10.80
C GLY A 240 18.01 1.48 10.84
N SER A 241 17.35 0.33 10.88
CA SER A 241 18.01 -0.98 10.77
C SER A 241 18.65 -1.16 9.38
N ARG A 242 19.94 -1.52 9.32
CA ARG A 242 20.72 -1.49 8.06
C ARG A 242 21.62 -2.69 7.80
N TRP A 243 21.65 -3.13 6.55
CA TRP A 243 22.73 -3.94 5.98
C TRP A 243 23.54 -3.10 4.99
N VAL A 244 24.87 -3.22 5.02
CA VAL A 244 25.78 -2.57 4.06
C VAL A 244 26.80 -3.57 3.51
N SER A 245 26.85 -3.69 2.19
CA SER A 245 27.94 -4.36 1.45
C SER A 245 28.59 -3.35 0.51
N THR A 246 29.91 -3.21 0.58
CA THR A 246 30.67 -2.22 -0.22
C THR A 246 31.06 -2.72 -1.62
N SER A 247 30.81 -4.01 -1.91
CA SER A 247 30.88 -4.59 -3.26
C SER A 247 29.57 -5.34 -3.56
N SER A 248 29.64 -6.64 -3.89
CA SER A 248 28.49 -7.46 -4.29
C SER A 248 27.84 -8.20 -3.11
N PHE A 249 26.56 -8.54 -3.24
CA PHE A 249 25.87 -9.44 -2.31
C PHE A 249 25.24 -10.60 -3.09
N ASP A 250 25.66 -11.83 -2.80
CA ASP A 250 25.18 -13.07 -3.41
C ASP A 250 24.28 -13.85 -2.44
N ILE A 251 23.03 -14.11 -2.85
CA ILE A 251 21.99 -14.77 -2.03
C ILE A 251 21.59 -16.08 -2.71
N GLY A 252 21.88 -17.20 -2.04
CA GLY A 252 21.59 -18.57 -2.49
C GLY A 252 22.72 -19.20 -3.30
N ARG A 253 23.95 -18.72 -3.11
CA ARG A 253 25.15 -19.21 -3.82
C ARG A 253 25.64 -20.56 -3.25
N SER A 254 25.22 -21.69 -3.81
CA SER A 254 25.84 -22.97 -3.45
C SER A 254 26.01 -23.96 -4.60
N SER A 255 26.25 -25.21 -4.23
CA SER A 255 26.41 -26.37 -5.12
C SER A 255 25.38 -27.48 -4.81
N ASP A 256 24.40 -27.22 -3.93
CA ASP A 256 23.76 -28.28 -3.13
C ASP A 256 22.39 -27.94 -2.48
N ARG A 257 21.50 -27.26 -3.22
CA ARG A 257 20.08 -26.98 -2.85
C ARG A 257 19.92 -25.87 -1.80
N SER A 258 20.73 -24.83 -1.90
CA SER A 258 20.66 -23.68 -1.02
C SER A 258 19.30 -23.00 -1.00
N ARG A 259 18.85 -22.65 0.22
CA ARG A 259 17.70 -21.77 0.47
C ARG A 259 18.19 -20.56 1.25
N ALA A 260 18.29 -19.43 0.56
CA ALA A 260 18.72 -18.16 1.14
C ALA A 260 17.61 -17.12 0.98
N VAL A 261 17.26 -16.47 2.09
CA VAL A 261 16.21 -15.46 2.14
C VAL A 261 16.75 -14.18 2.77
N LEU A 262 16.60 -13.07 2.07
CA LEU A 262 16.75 -11.72 2.61
C LEU A 262 15.37 -11.08 2.70
N THR A 263 14.94 -10.71 3.91
CA THR A 263 13.73 -9.94 4.15
C THR A 263 14.09 -8.54 4.62
N ILE A 264 13.67 -7.53 3.85
CA ILE A 264 13.80 -6.11 4.18
C ILE A 264 12.42 -5.63 4.61
N GLY A 265 12.22 -5.50 5.92
CA GLY A 265 10.94 -5.11 6.54
C GLY A 265 10.82 -3.60 6.82
N ASP A 266 9.74 -3.24 7.51
CA ASP A 266 9.31 -1.86 7.76
C ASP A 266 10.43 -0.97 8.33
N GLY A 267 10.65 0.20 7.71
CA GLY A 267 11.62 1.21 8.14
C GLY A 267 13.11 0.84 7.98
N SER A 268 13.41 -0.33 7.42
CA SER A 268 14.78 -0.86 7.28
C SER A 268 15.35 -0.72 5.86
N ALA A 269 16.68 -0.82 5.72
CA ALA A 269 17.35 -0.65 4.44
C ALA A 269 18.52 -1.62 4.21
N VAL A 270 18.68 -2.05 2.97
CA VAL A 270 19.86 -2.78 2.48
C VAL A 270 20.56 -1.95 1.41
N GLN A 271 21.87 -1.76 1.58
CA GLN A 271 22.71 -1.05 0.64
C GLN A 271 23.81 -1.98 0.13
N VAL A 272 23.89 -2.14 -1.20
CA VAL A 272 24.90 -2.94 -1.90
C VAL A 272 25.53 -2.04 -2.95
N ALA A 273 26.83 -1.75 -2.85
CA ALA A 273 27.45 -0.75 -3.72
C ALA A 273 27.55 -1.18 -5.19
N GLU A 274 27.54 -2.49 -5.46
CA GLU A 274 27.52 -3.05 -6.82
C GLU A 274 26.19 -3.73 -7.16
N GLN A 275 26.13 -5.06 -7.04
CA GLN A 275 25.02 -5.88 -7.54
C GLN A 275 24.51 -6.85 -6.47
N LEU A 276 23.19 -7.04 -6.45
CA LEU A 276 22.54 -8.13 -5.71
C LEU A 276 22.33 -9.32 -6.67
N LEU A 277 22.79 -10.50 -6.28
CA LEU A 277 22.73 -11.72 -7.09
C LEU A 277 21.76 -12.73 -6.48
N LEU A 278 20.84 -13.25 -7.30
CA LEU A 278 19.72 -14.08 -6.86
C LEU A 278 19.49 -15.30 -7.77
N PRO A 279 19.86 -16.51 -7.34
CA PRO A 279 21.20 -16.87 -6.87
C PRO A 279 22.23 -16.95 -8.02
N ASN A 280 23.51 -16.72 -7.74
CA ASN A 280 24.61 -16.87 -8.71
C ASN A 280 25.02 -18.34 -8.94
N VAL A 281 24.14 -19.13 -9.53
CA VAL A 281 24.33 -20.58 -9.70
C VAL A 281 25.26 -20.88 -10.88
N ARG A 282 26.46 -21.40 -10.60
CA ARG A 282 27.47 -21.77 -11.61
C ARG A 282 27.23 -23.13 -12.28
N ASN A 283 26.29 -23.94 -11.78
CA ASN A 283 25.97 -25.27 -12.30
C ASN A 283 24.47 -25.37 -12.66
N ALA A 284 24.16 -25.73 -13.90
CA ALA A 284 22.79 -25.79 -14.42
C ALA A 284 21.89 -26.87 -13.79
N SER A 285 22.45 -27.80 -13.01
CA SER A 285 21.71 -28.93 -12.42
C SER A 285 21.09 -28.65 -11.04
N LEU A 286 21.15 -27.42 -10.53
CA LEU A 286 20.81 -27.11 -9.13
C LEU A 286 19.45 -26.43 -8.97
N THR A 287 18.81 -26.68 -7.83
CA THR A 287 17.50 -26.13 -7.48
C THR A 287 17.59 -24.94 -6.53
N ASP A 288 18.75 -24.30 -6.45
CA ASP A 288 19.03 -23.23 -5.49
C ASP A 288 18.06 -22.06 -5.65
N THR A 289 17.53 -21.59 -4.51
CA THR A 289 16.60 -20.47 -4.43
C THR A 289 17.22 -19.33 -3.65
N GLY A 290 17.39 -18.20 -4.31
CA GLY A 290 17.69 -16.91 -3.69
C GLY A 290 16.42 -16.07 -3.68
N THR A 291 15.93 -15.70 -2.50
CA THR A 291 14.69 -14.95 -2.33
C THR A 291 14.95 -13.60 -1.68
N LEU A 292 14.45 -12.54 -2.33
CA LEU A 292 14.35 -11.20 -1.75
C LEU A 292 12.88 -10.92 -1.42
N ASN A 293 12.58 -10.68 -0.15
CA ASN A 293 11.28 -10.19 0.30
C ASN A 293 11.40 -8.70 0.65
N ILE A 294 10.52 -7.89 0.05
CA ILE A 294 10.28 -6.50 0.44
C ILE A 294 8.97 -6.47 1.22
N GLU A 295 9.06 -6.15 2.51
CA GLU A 295 7.94 -6.15 3.45
C GLU A 295 7.83 -4.77 4.14
N GLY A 296 6.67 -4.50 4.73
CA GLY A 296 6.43 -3.30 5.53
C GLY A 296 4.98 -2.85 5.52
N ALA A 297 4.56 -2.23 6.61
CA ALA A 297 3.17 -1.82 6.80
C ALA A 297 2.88 -0.49 6.09
N THR A 298 3.77 0.48 6.31
CA THR A 298 3.66 1.87 5.82
C THR A 298 4.99 2.41 5.29
N THR A 299 6.13 1.81 5.66
CA THR A 299 7.45 2.18 5.17
C THR A 299 8.19 0.95 4.65
N PRO A 300 7.86 0.44 3.44
CA PRO A 300 8.39 -0.81 2.95
C PRO A 300 9.92 -0.78 2.84
N GLY A 301 10.54 -1.94 3.04
CA GLY A 301 12.00 -2.09 3.05
C GLY A 301 12.69 -1.47 1.83
N ALA A 302 13.71 -0.66 2.07
CA ALA A 302 14.46 0.00 1.02
C ALA A 302 15.64 -0.86 0.54
N LEU A 303 15.80 -1.02 -0.78
CA LEU A 303 16.99 -1.61 -1.39
C LEU A 303 17.67 -0.59 -2.31
N THR A 304 18.97 -0.39 -2.09
CA THR A 304 19.83 0.38 -3.00
C THR A 304 20.94 -0.54 -3.53
N ALA A 305 20.90 -0.83 -4.83
CA ALA A 305 21.98 -1.47 -5.58
C ALA A 305 22.01 -0.95 -7.03
N ASN A 306 23.15 -1.08 -7.73
CA ASN A 306 23.22 -0.66 -9.15
C ASN A 306 22.40 -1.59 -10.06
N GLN A 307 22.25 -2.86 -9.66
CA GLN A 307 21.39 -3.84 -10.33
C GLN A 307 21.06 -5.01 -9.41
N ILE A 308 19.94 -5.67 -9.68
CA ILE A 308 19.71 -7.08 -9.36
C ILE A 308 19.95 -7.90 -10.62
N ARG A 309 20.73 -8.97 -10.49
CA ARG A 309 20.89 -9.97 -11.54
C ARG A 309 20.48 -11.34 -11.03
N PHE A 310 19.42 -11.88 -11.60
CA PHE A 310 19.07 -13.29 -11.45
C PHE A 310 20.11 -14.15 -12.17
N GLY A 311 20.58 -15.22 -11.52
CA GLY A 311 21.52 -16.14 -12.16
C GLY A 311 20.84 -16.97 -13.24
N ILE A 312 21.57 -17.24 -14.34
CA ILE A 312 21.05 -17.90 -15.55
C ILE A 312 20.39 -19.26 -15.26
N ASN A 313 20.87 -19.96 -14.22
CA ASN A 313 20.41 -21.31 -13.84
C ASN A 313 19.66 -21.34 -12.50
N GLY A 314 19.48 -20.20 -11.82
CA GLY A 314 18.95 -20.15 -10.47
C GLY A 314 17.46 -19.84 -10.40
N ARG A 315 16.77 -20.33 -9.37
CA ARG A 315 15.39 -19.93 -9.08
C ARG A 315 15.39 -18.67 -8.21
N GLY A 316 15.78 -17.56 -8.82
CA GLY A 316 15.73 -16.24 -8.20
C GLY A 316 14.30 -15.73 -8.09
N VAL A 317 13.96 -15.17 -6.93
CA VAL A 317 12.61 -14.67 -6.64
C VAL A 317 12.68 -13.31 -5.95
N ILE A 318 11.90 -12.34 -6.42
CA ILE A 318 11.60 -11.09 -5.70
C ILE A 318 10.12 -11.09 -5.34
N ASN A 319 9.81 -10.88 -4.06
CA ASN A 319 8.45 -10.78 -3.54
C ASN A 319 8.20 -9.38 -2.97
N PHE A 320 7.23 -8.66 -3.53
CA PHE A 320 6.69 -7.43 -2.96
C PHE A 320 5.49 -7.78 -2.07
N GLN A 321 5.75 -7.79 -0.75
CA GLN A 321 4.84 -8.23 0.31
C GLN A 321 4.57 -7.08 1.31
N HIS A 322 4.44 -5.86 0.83
CA HIS A 322 4.11 -4.69 1.64
C HIS A 322 2.65 -4.26 1.52
N SER A 323 2.14 -3.53 2.52
CA SER A 323 0.78 -2.98 2.52
C SER A 323 0.72 -1.45 2.34
N ASP A 324 1.85 -0.79 2.08
CA ASP A 324 1.86 0.65 1.76
C ASP A 324 1.07 0.93 0.48
N ALA A 325 -0.15 1.45 0.65
CA ALA A 325 -1.06 1.85 -0.41
C ALA A 325 -0.91 3.34 -0.79
N SER A 326 0.09 4.07 -0.27
CA SER A 326 0.27 5.50 -0.52
C SER A 326 0.64 5.84 -1.97
N GLY A 327 1.10 4.83 -2.74
CA GLY A 327 1.61 5.00 -4.10
C GLY A 327 3.04 5.52 -4.18
N ASN A 328 3.68 5.83 -3.05
CA ASN A 328 4.99 6.46 -3.00
C ASN A 328 6.17 5.49 -2.95
N TYR A 329 5.95 4.18 -2.75
CA TYR A 329 7.04 3.21 -2.76
C TYR A 329 7.61 3.03 -4.17
N LEU A 330 8.85 3.50 -4.36
CA LEU A 330 9.60 3.41 -5.62
C LEU A 330 10.66 2.32 -5.53
N PHE A 331 10.65 1.38 -6.47
CA PHE A 331 11.69 0.38 -6.63
C PHE A 331 12.58 0.74 -7.83
N ALA A 332 13.72 1.37 -7.54
CA ALA A 332 14.60 1.96 -8.56
C ALA A 332 15.71 1.03 -9.07
N THR A 333 16.04 -0.03 -8.33
CA THR A 333 17.12 -0.95 -8.70
C THR A 333 16.72 -1.75 -9.96
N PRO A 334 17.46 -1.64 -11.09
CA PRO A 334 17.18 -2.41 -12.31
C PRO A 334 17.30 -3.91 -12.08
N VAL A 335 16.37 -4.70 -12.62
CA VAL A 335 16.32 -6.17 -12.46
C VAL A 335 16.53 -6.86 -13.81
N SER A 336 17.38 -7.88 -13.85
CA SER A 336 17.74 -8.62 -15.07
C SER A 336 17.84 -10.15 -14.84
N GLY A 337 17.73 -10.95 -15.90
CA GLY A 337 17.87 -12.41 -15.85
C GLY A 337 16.54 -13.19 -15.68
N PRO A 338 16.58 -14.51 -15.49
CA PRO A 338 15.40 -15.39 -15.65
C PRO A 338 14.52 -15.58 -14.40
N GLY A 339 14.80 -14.88 -13.29
CA GLY A 339 14.02 -15.01 -12.06
C GLY A 339 12.62 -14.38 -12.13
N THR A 340 11.77 -14.73 -11.17
CA THR A 340 10.36 -14.32 -11.11
C THR A 340 10.13 -13.17 -10.15
N VAL A 341 9.09 -12.38 -10.42
CA VAL A 341 8.63 -11.28 -9.57
C VAL A 341 7.18 -11.54 -9.13
N HIS A 342 6.90 -11.40 -7.84
CA HIS A 342 5.56 -11.58 -7.27
C HIS A 342 5.13 -10.36 -6.48
N VAL A 343 3.85 -9.99 -6.58
CA VAL A 343 3.18 -8.97 -5.76
C VAL A 343 1.96 -9.62 -5.13
N SER A 344 1.92 -9.71 -3.80
CA SER A 344 0.92 -10.55 -3.11
C SER A 344 0.26 -9.91 -1.88
N ASN A 345 0.61 -8.66 -1.56
CA ASN A 345 -0.05 -7.87 -0.51
C ASN A 345 -0.64 -6.58 -1.11
N GLY A 346 -1.55 -5.91 -0.39
CA GLY A 346 -2.36 -4.80 -0.89
C GLY A 346 -1.64 -3.45 -1.11
N GLY A 347 -0.32 -3.41 -1.13
CA GLY A 347 0.46 -2.19 -1.39
C GLY A 347 0.60 -1.84 -2.87
N THR A 348 1.18 -0.66 -3.14
CA THR A 348 1.49 -0.17 -4.49
C THR A 348 3.00 -0.11 -4.69
N THR A 349 3.54 -0.97 -5.57
CA THR A 349 4.96 -0.99 -5.94
C THR A 349 5.16 -0.29 -7.28
N SER A 350 5.85 0.85 -7.30
CA SER A 350 6.20 1.55 -8.55
C SER A 350 7.61 1.18 -9.03
N LEU A 351 7.72 0.42 -10.12
CA LEU A 351 9.01 0.03 -10.69
C LEU A 351 9.58 1.19 -11.55
N THR A 352 10.65 1.84 -11.10
CA THR A 352 11.28 2.97 -11.83
C THR A 352 12.55 2.57 -12.58
N GLY A 353 13.22 1.48 -12.18
CA GLY A 353 14.43 0.96 -12.82
C GLY A 353 14.21 0.41 -14.24
N ASN A 354 15.29 0.31 -15.03
CA ASN A 354 15.27 -0.28 -16.39
C ASN A 354 15.25 -1.81 -16.32
N ASN A 355 14.06 -2.41 -16.38
CA ASN A 355 13.87 -3.83 -16.08
C ASN A 355 13.93 -4.72 -17.32
N GLN A 356 14.80 -5.72 -17.27
CA GLN A 356 15.16 -6.63 -18.37
C GLN A 356 15.11 -8.11 -17.93
N TYR A 357 14.31 -8.42 -16.91
CA TYR A 357 14.11 -9.81 -16.46
C TYR A 357 13.10 -10.53 -17.35
N THR A 358 13.29 -11.84 -17.54
CA THR A 358 12.53 -12.65 -18.51
C THR A 358 11.55 -13.62 -17.86
N GLY A 359 11.74 -13.91 -16.57
CA GLY A 359 10.86 -14.75 -15.78
C GLY A 359 9.50 -14.10 -15.52
N LEU A 360 8.53 -14.93 -15.12
CA LEU A 360 7.13 -14.54 -14.91
C LEU A 360 6.98 -13.43 -13.85
N THR A 361 6.13 -12.45 -14.15
CA THR A 361 5.58 -11.52 -13.17
C THR A 361 4.17 -11.95 -12.77
N THR A 362 3.92 -12.14 -11.47
CA THR A 362 2.59 -12.46 -10.92
C THR A 362 2.13 -11.34 -9.99
N ILE A 363 0.89 -10.89 -10.15
CA ILE A 363 0.26 -9.86 -9.31
C ILE A 363 -1.00 -10.48 -8.72
N ASP A 364 -0.89 -11.15 -7.58
CA ASP A 364 -2.00 -11.82 -6.90
C ASP A 364 -2.87 -10.83 -6.13
N ALA A 365 -2.25 -9.79 -5.57
CA ALA A 365 -2.90 -8.68 -4.88
C ALA A 365 -2.12 -7.37 -5.05
N GLY A 366 -2.73 -6.24 -4.67
CA GLY A 366 -2.09 -4.93 -4.69
C GLY A 366 -1.93 -4.34 -6.09
N VAL A 367 -1.01 -3.40 -6.25
CA VAL A 367 -0.76 -2.70 -7.50
C VAL A 367 0.72 -2.80 -7.88
N LEU A 368 1.00 -3.34 -9.07
CA LEU A 368 2.31 -3.16 -9.72
C LEU A 368 2.19 -2.03 -10.75
N ARG A 369 2.93 -0.95 -10.51
CA ARG A 369 2.88 0.28 -11.32
C ARG A 369 4.16 0.46 -12.14
N ALA A 370 4.00 0.90 -13.40
CA ALA A 370 5.08 1.46 -14.18
C ALA A 370 5.50 2.82 -13.60
N GLY A 371 6.66 2.90 -12.96
CA GLY A 371 7.28 4.15 -12.51
C GLY A 371 8.25 4.76 -13.53
N SER A 372 8.45 4.11 -14.68
CA SER A 372 9.16 4.63 -15.85
C SER A 372 8.74 3.87 -17.11
N ALA A 373 9.08 4.40 -18.29
CA ALA A 373 8.83 3.73 -19.58
C ALA A 373 9.53 2.35 -19.73
N THR A 374 10.50 2.04 -18.85
CA THR A 374 11.21 0.75 -18.78
C THR A 374 10.98 0.00 -17.46
N GLY A 375 10.05 0.50 -16.63
CA GLY A 375 9.72 -0.04 -15.32
C GLY A 375 9.07 -1.42 -15.38
N LEU A 376 8.15 -1.63 -16.32
CA LEU A 376 7.65 -2.96 -16.66
C LEU A 376 8.56 -3.58 -17.72
N SER A 377 8.92 -4.85 -17.55
CA SER A 377 9.87 -5.50 -18.45
C SER A 377 9.14 -6.06 -19.68
N SER A 378 9.50 -5.54 -20.86
CA SER A 378 9.00 -6.03 -22.15
C SER A 378 9.41 -7.48 -22.47
N ALA A 379 10.32 -8.06 -21.68
CA ALA A 379 10.73 -9.44 -21.78
C ALA A 379 10.04 -10.39 -20.77
N SER A 380 9.18 -9.88 -19.87
CA SER A 380 8.44 -10.70 -18.88
C SER A 380 6.99 -10.95 -19.33
N ASP A 381 6.49 -12.16 -19.07
CA ASP A 381 5.05 -12.45 -19.12
C ASP A 381 4.40 -11.97 -17.82
N TYR A 382 3.17 -11.46 -17.91
CA TYR A 382 2.43 -10.92 -16.77
C TYR A 382 1.14 -11.70 -16.52
N VAL A 383 0.92 -12.12 -15.28
CA VAL A 383 -0.33 -12.69 -14.78
C VAL A 383 -0.91 -11.77 -13.71
N VAL A 384 -2.06 -11.18 -13.98
CA VAL A 384 -2.83 -10.35 -13.04
C VAL A 384 -3.92 -11.23 -12.44
N GLY A 385 -3.76 -11.64 -11.19
CA GLY A 385 -4.76 -12.37 -10.41
C GLY A 385 -5.95 -11.47 -10.04
N ALA A 386 -7.06 -12.07 -9.57
CA ALA A 386 -8.32 -11.35 -9.35
C ALA A 386 -8.24 -10.23 -8.29
N GLY A 387 -7.29 -10.29 -7.35
CA GLY A 387 -7.03 -9.22 -6.38
C GLY A 387 -5.96 -8.21 -6.82
N GLY A 388 -5.30 -8.46 -7.95
CA GLY A 388 -4.16 -7.69 -8.44
C GLY A 388 -4.53 -6.61 -9.45
N THR A 389 -3.69 -5.58 -9.51
CA THR A 389 -3.77 -4.49 -10.49
C THR A 389 -2.44 -4.29 -11.20
N LEU A 390 -2.46 -4.25 -12.53
CA LEU A 390 -1.35 -3.76 -13.36
C LEU A 390 -1.64 -2.31 -13.78
N ASP A 391 -0.77 -1.39 -13.40
CA ASP A 391 -0.94 0.04 -13.62
C ASP A 391 0.17 0.59 -14.54
N SER A 392 -0.22 1.20 -15.65
CA SER A 392 0.72 1.81 -16.61
C SER A 392 1.11 3.24 -16.22
N ASP A 393 0.47 3.81 -15.19
CA ASP A 393 0.60 5.22 -14.79
C ASP A 393 0.44 6.15 -16.01
N SER A 394 1.37 7.08 -16.20
CA SER A 394 1.44 8.05 -17.30
C SER A 394 2.25 7.53 -18.49
N TYR A 395 2.68 6.26 -18.47
CA TYR A 395 3.55 5.65 -19.48
C TYR A 395 2.76 4.82 -20.49
N SER A 396 3.41 4.48 -21.60
CA SER A 396 2.92 3.52 -22.60
C SER A 396 3.85 2.30 -22.67
N PRO A 397 3.82 1.42 -21.65
CA PRO A 397 4.77 0.31 -21.53
C PRO A 397 4.48 -0.82 -22.52
N THR A 398 5.49 -1.67 -22.73
CA THR A 398 5.35 -2.94 -23.43
C THR A 398 5.60 -4.09 -22.46
N VAL A 399 4.76 -5.14 -22.52
CA VAL A 399 4.92 -6.41 -21.81
C VAL A 399 5.00 -7.58 -22.80
N ARG A 400 5.61 -8.72 -22.45
CA ARG A 400 5.79 -9.83 -23.40
C ARG A 400 4.45 -10.49 -23.73
N SER A 401 3.74 -10.96 -22.72
CA SER A 401 2.38 -11.52 -22.83
C SER A 401 1.58 -11.13 -21.58
N LEU A 402 0.25 -11.12 -21.66
CA LEU A 402 -0.60 -10.68 -20.54
C LEU A 402 -1.82 -11.59 -20.34
N SER A 403 -1.96 -12.13 -19.13
CA SER A 403 -3.13 -12.88 -18.66
C SER A 403 -3.83 -12.10 -17.55
N ASN A 404 -5.09 -11.73 -17.75
CA ASN A 404 -5.80 -10.77 -16.89
C ASN A 404 -7.08 -11.35 -16.25
N ALA A 405 -7.02 -11.70 -14.97
CA ALA A 405 -8.19 -11.97 -14.12
C ALA A 405 -8.54 -10.79 -13.18
N GLY A 406 -7.61 -9.85 -12.98
CA GLY A 406 -7.76 -8.67 -12.12
C GLY A 406 -8.07 -7.39 -12.89
N THR A 407 -7.36 -6.31 -12.55
CA THR A 407 -7.54 -4.99 -13.17
C THR A 407 -6.29 -4.55 -13.92
N VAL A 408 -6.48 -3.97 -15.10
CA VAL A 408 -5.45 -3.20 -15.81
C VAL A 408 -5.90 -1.74 -15.88
N THR A 409 -5.01 -0.79 -15.63
CA THR A 409 -5.29 0.65 -15.70
C THR A 409 -4.18 1.39 -16.45
N MET A 410 -4.57 2.40 -17.21
CA MET A 410 -3.69 3.35 -17.90
C MET A 410 -4.00 4.80 -17.50
N LEU A 411 -4.93 5.00 -16.54
CA LEU A 411 -5.73 6.21 -16.38
C LEU A 411 -4.96 7.51 -16.09
N ALA A 412 -3.70 7.44 -15.67
CA ALA A 412 -2.86 8.61 -15.42
C ALA A 412 -2.21 9.18 -16.70
N ALA A 413 -2.33 8.47 -17.84
CA ALA A 413 -1.90 8.95 -19.16
C ALA A 413 -2.93 9.88 -19.85
N GLY A 414 -4.07 10.18 -19.22
CA GLY A 414 -5.14 10.96 -19.86
C GLY A 414 -5.85 10.13 -20.91
N ALA A 415 -6.09 10.65 -22.12
CA ALA A 415 -6.75 9.91 -23.21
C ALA A 415 -5.78 9.47 -24.32
N THR A 416 -4.53 9.13 -23.97
CA THR A 416 -3.49 8.78 -24.96
C THR A 416 -2.58 7.60 -24.55
N GLY A 417 -2.79 7.01 -23.37
CA GLY A 417 -1.98 5.88 -22.89
C GLY A 417 -2.14 4.62 -23.73
N VAL A 418 -1.02 3.94 -24.02
CA VAL A 418 -1.03 2.69 -24.80
C VAL A 418 -0.29 1.58 -24.06
N LEU A 419 -1.02 0.57 -23.60
CA LEU A 419 -0.43 -0.69 -23.16
C LEU A 419 -0.20 -1.60 -24.37
N THR A 420 1.05 -1.96 -24.64
CA THR A 420 1.41 -2.89 -25.71
C THR A 420 1.72 -4.28 -25.16
N VAL A 421 1.05 -5.30 -25.69
CA VAL A 421 1.34 -6.72 -25.45
C VAL A 421 2.05 -7.26 -26.69
N ALA A 422 3.32 -7.63 -26.55
CA ALA A 422 4.18 -8.01 -27.68
C ALA A 422 3.79 -9.36 -28.32
N ASN A 423 3.19 -10.25 -27.54
CA ASN A 423 2.61 -11.52 -27.97
C ASN A 423 1.09 -11.51 -27.65
N ASN A 424 0.62 -12.53 -26.94
CA ASN A 424 -0.80 -12.83 -26.78
C ASN A 424 -1.40 -12.21 -25.51
N TYR A 425 -2.68 -11.89 -25.60
CA TYR A 425 -3.52 -11.43 -24.48
C TYR A 425 -4.59 -12.47 -24.14
N VAL A 426 -4.71 -12.83 -22.87
CA VAL A 426 -5.70 -13.79 -22.35
C VAL A 426 -6.58 -13.10 -21.31
N GLY A 427 -7.85 -12.89 -21.65
CA GLY A 427 -8.87 -12.38 -20.72
C GLY A 427 -9.43 -13.49 -19.85
N ASN A 428 -9.24 -13.43 -18.54
CA ASN A 428 -9.77 -14.40 -17.57
C ASN A 428 -10.90 -13.80 -16.74
N GLY A 429 -11.76 -12.98 -17.37
CA GLY A 429 -12.87 -12.28 -16.72
C GLY A 429 -12.47 -10.96 -16.04
N GLY A 430 -11.19 -10.59 -16.09
CA GLY A 430 -10.67 -9.32 -15.57
C GLY A 430 -11.16 -8.10 -16.36
N SER A 431 -10.74 -6.92 -15.91
CA SER A 431 -11.11 -5.64 -16.51
C SER A 431 -9.91 -4.81 -16.96
N ILE A 432 -10.17 -3.88 -17.89
CA ILE A 432 -9.26 -2.81 -18.31
C ILE A 432 -10.01 -1.49 -18.17
N ALA A 433 -9.45 -0.56 -17.40
CA ALA A 433 -9.92 0.81 -17.35
C ALA A 433 -9.30 1.62 -18.49
N ILE A 434 -10.16 2.35 -19.22
CA ILE A 434 -9.81 3.11 -20.43
C ILE A 434 -10.43 4.50 -20.33
N ASN A 435 -9.62 5.54 -20.36
CA ASN A 435 -10.08 6.90 -20.60
C ASN A 435 -10.34 7.15 -22.09
N THR A 436 -11.47 7.80 -22.40
CA THR A 436 -11.84 8.21 -23.75
C THR A 436 -12.48 9.59 -23.70
N VAL A 437 -12.14 10.49 -24.63
CA VAL A 437 -12.88 11.73 -24.85
C VAL A 437 -14.01 11.42 -25.82
N LEU A 438 -15.15 10.91 -25.34
CA LEU A 438 -16.23 10.37 -26.19
C LEU A 438 -16.68 11.40 -27.25
N GLY A 439 -16.49 11.04 -28.53
CA GLY A 439 -16.65 11.91 -29.70
C GLY A 439 -16.79 11.12 -31.00
N ALA A 440 -16.20 11.63 -32.08
CA ALA A 440 -16.20 11.00 -33.41
C ALA A 440 -15.09 9.92 -33.52
N ASP A 441 -14.90 9.35 -34.72
CA ASP A 441 -13.97 8.23 -34.97
C ASP A 441 -12.51 8.50 -34.55
N ASP A 442 -12.07 9.76 -34.59
CA ASP A 442 -10.72 10.23 -34.23
C ASP A 442 -10.57 10.66 -32.77
N ALA A 443 -11.59 10.40 -31.93
CA ALA A 443 -11.59 10.72 -30.51
C ALA A 443 -10.36 10.17 -29.77
N ALA A 444 -9.73 11.03 -28.96
CA ALA A 444 -8.63 10.64 -28.10
C ALA A 444 -9.08 9.53 -27.12
N THR A 445 -8.35 8.42 -27.09
CA THR A 445 -8.59 7.31 -26.18
C THR A 445 -7.29 6.62 -25.79
N GLU A 446 -7.26 6.07 -24.57
CA GLU A 446 -6.33 5.01 -24.22
C GLU A 446 -6.64 3.75 -25.04
N ARG A 447 -5.61 2.91 -25.25
CA ARG A 447 -5.72 1.75 -26.13
C ARG A 447 -4.89 0.55 -25.66
N LEU A 448 -5.48 -0.64 -25.71
CA LEU A 448 -4.74 -1.90 -25.67
C LEU A 448 -4.26 -2.25 -27.09
N VAL A 449 -2.97 -2.51 -27.26
CA VAL A 449 -2.40 -3.02 -28.52
C VAL A 449 -1.86 -4.43 -28.29
N VAL A 450 -2.34 -5.41 -29.05
CA VAL A 450 -1.91 -6.81 -28.97
C VAL A 450 -1.30 -7.21 -30.31
N ASN A 451 0.01 -7.50 -30.31
CA ASN A 451 0.75 -7.87 -31.51
C ASN A 451 0.63 -9.36 -31.87
N GLY A 452 0.15 -10.19 -30.94
CA GLY A 452 -0.26 -11.58 -31.17
C GLY A 452 -1.78 -11.75 -31.13
N ASP A 453 -2.22 -12.90 -30.62
CA ASP A 453 -3.63 -13.31 -30.55
C ASP A 453 -4.33 -12.83 -29.27
N THR A 454 -5.65 -12.64 -29.32
CA THR A 454 -6.50 -12.49 -28.12
C THR A 454 -7.35 -13.72 -27.87
N SER A 455 -7.66 -14.00 -26.61
CA SER A 455 -8.57 -15.08 -26.21
C SER A 455 -9.26 -14.78 -24.87
N GLY A 456 -10.31 -15.53 -24.55
CA GLY A 456 -11.03 -15.43 -23.27
C GLY A 456 -12.02 -14.28 -23.21
N THR A 457 -12.24 -13.71 -22.02
CA THR A 457 -13.20 -12.60 -21.79
C THR A 457 -12.61 -11.46 -20.96
N THR A 458 -12.95 -10.22 -21.32
CA THR A 458 -12.46 -9.00 -20.64
C THR A 458 -13.53 -7.90 -20.61
N VAL A 459 -13.62 -7.19 -19.49
CA VAL A 459 -14.48 -6.00 -19.35
C VAL A 459 -13.71 -4.73 -19.67
N LEU A 460 -14.24 -3.87 -20.53
CA LEU A 460 -13.69 -2.54 -20.81
C LEU A 460 -14.49 -1.48 -20.03
N ASN A 461 -13.87 -0.90 -19.01
CA ASN A 461 -14.47 0.14 -18.17
C ASN A 461 -14.10 1.52 -18.75
N ILE A 462 -15.03 2.15 -19.46
CA ILE A 462 -14.77 3.43 -20.15
C ILE A 462 -15.05 4.61 -19.22
N SER A 463 -14.07 5.49 -19.09
CA SER A 463 -14.12 6.76 -18.36
C SER A 463 -14.19 7.91 -19.37
N ASN A 464 -15.28 8.68 -19.38
CA ASN A 464 -15.42 9.82 -20.30
C ASN A 464 -14.67 11.06 -19.78
N LEU A 465 -13.55 11.41 -20.41
CA LEU A 465 -12.77 12.61 -20.07
C LEU A 465 -13.34 13.88 -20.71
N GLY A 466 -14.61 14.19 -20.38
CA GLY A 466 -15.27 15.43 -20.80
C GLY A 466 -15.68 15.49 -22.27
N GLY A 467 -15.69 14.36 -22.99
CA GLY A 467 -16.24 14.28 -24.34
C GLY A 467 -17.73 14.57 -24.35
N THR A 468 -18.19 15.40 -25.30
CA THR A 468 -19.59 15.80 -25.44
C THR A 468 -20.43 14.82 -26.26
N GLY A 469 -19.80 13.83 -26.87
CA GLY A 469 -20.42 12.93 -27.84
C GLY A 469 -20.43 13.50 -29.26
N ALA A 470 -20.37 12.60 -30.24
CA ALA A 470 -20.63 12.85 -31.66
C ALA A 470 -20.96 11.52 -32.36
N GLN A 471 -21.48 11.61 -33.59
CA GLN A 471 -21.72 10.44 -34.44
C GLN A 471 -20.39 9.88 -34.98
N THR A 472 -20.12 8.59 -34.77
CA THR A 472 -19.05 7.86 -35.49
C THR A 472 -19.52 7.52 -36.90
N THR A 473 -18.66 7.71 -37.89
CA THR A 473 -18.97 7.61 -39.32
C THR A 473 -18.13 6.57 -40.06
N GLY A 474 -17.01 6.14 -39.46
CA GLY A 474 -16.19 5.03 -39.89
C GLY A 474 -16.35 3.83 -38.94
N ASP A 475 -15.23 3.18 -38.61
CA ASP A 475 -15.22 1.99 -37.74
C ASP A 475 -15.55 2.32 -36.26
N GLY A 476 -15.45 3.58 -35.84
CA GLY A 476 -15.61 4.05 -34.45
C GLY A 476 -14.29 4.38 -33.75
N ILE A 477 -14.37 4.60 -32.43
CA ILE A 477 -13.23 4.95 -31.57
C ILE A 477 -12.43 3.68 -31.20
N LEU A 478 -11.19 3.54 -31.67
CA LEU A 478 -10.38 2.33 -31.52
C LEU A 478 -9.87 2.09 -30.08
N LEU A 479 -10.45 1.11 -29.38
CA LEU A 479 -10.06 0.74 -28.00
C LEU A 479 -9.06 -0.41 -27.92
N VAL A 480 -9.20 -1.42 -28.79
CA VAL A 480 -8.32 -2.59 -28.81
C VAL A 480 -7.86 -2.86 -30.24
N GLN A 481 -6.56 -2.82 -30.45
CA GLN A 481 -5.92 -3.23 -31.71
C GLN A 481 -5.37 -4.65 -31.58
N VAL A 482 -5.66 -5.54 -32.52
CA VAL A 482 -5.17 -6.93 -32.53
C VAL A 482 -4.58 -7.26 -33.89
N ALA A 483 -3.29 -7.62 -33.92
CA ALA A 483 -2.60 -8.02 -35.15
C ALA A 483 -2.82 -9.50 -35.51
N GLY A 484 -2.90 -10.37 -34.49
CA GLY A 484 -3.19 -11.80 -34.65
C GLY A 484 -4.69 -12.11 -34.70
N ALA A 485 -5.06 -13.34 -34.33
CA ALA A 485 -6.45 -13.77 -34.26
C ALA A 485 -7.18 -13.13 -33.07
N SER A 486 -8.29 -12.42 -33.35
CA SER A 486 -9.06 -11.70 -32.33
C SER A 486 -10.18 -12.57 -31.74
N ASN A 487 -9.80 -13.67 -31.09
CA ASN A 487 -10.72 -14.66 -30.50
C ASN A 487 -11.13 -14.31 -29.05
N GLY A 488 -10.65 -13.20 -28.49
CA GLY A 488 -11.06 -12.69 -27.18
C GLY A 488 -12.38 -11.91 -27.28
N SER A 489 -13.26 -12.11 -26.30
CA SER A 489 -14.51 -11.36 -26.18
C SER A 489 -14.34 -10.17 -25.23
N PHE A 490 -14.35 -8.97 -25.78
CA PHE A 490 -14.40 -7.73 -25.02
C PHE A 490 -15.86 -7.29 -24.85
N ARG A 491 -16.19 -6.71 -23.68
CA ARG A 491 -17.55 -6.20 -23.39
C ARG A 491 -17.52 -4.98 -22.49
N LEU A 492 -18.53 -4.14 -22.61
CA LEU A 492 -18.81 -3.08 -21.63
C LEU A 492 -19.54 -3.66 -20.39
N PRO A 493 -19.47 -3.00 -19.22
CA PRO A 493 -20.40 -3.26 -18.11
C PRO A 493 -21.86 -3.11 -18.53
N ALA A 494 -22.79 -3.74 -17.80
CA ALA A 494 -24.23 -3.53 -18.03
C ALA A 494 -24.58 -2.04 -17.92
N PRO A 495 -25.38 -1.46 -18.85
CA PRO A 495 -26.25 -2.13 -19.83
C PRO A 495 -25.59 -2.53 -21.17
N GLY A 496 -24.26 -2.47 -21.29
CA GLY A 496 -23.53 -2.78 -22.52
C GLY A 496 -23.27 -1.57 -23.42
N THR A 497 -23.51 -0.36 -22.91
CA THR A 497 -23.30 0.93 -23.61
C THR A 497 -22.76 1.99 -22.66
N VAL A 498 -22.06 2.99 -23.20
CA VAL A 498 -21.68 4.23 -22.51
C VAL A 498 -22.28 5.45 -23.23
N ARG A 499 -22.34 6.61 -22.58
CA ARG A 499 -23.06 7.79 -23.11
C ARG A 499 -22.23 9.07 -23.00
N ALA A 500 -22.39 9.95 -23.97
CA ALA A 500 -21.91 11.33 -23.94
C ALA A 500 -22.84 12.21 -24.77
N GLY A 501 -23.35 13.29 -24.17
CA GLY A 501 -24.41 14.12 -24.76
C GLY A 501 -25.57 13.28 -25.28
N ASP A 502 -25.99 13.57 -26.51
CA ASP A 502 -27.07 12.87 -27.20
C ASP A 502 -26.61 11.55 -27.85
N PHE A 503 -25.40 11.06 -27.59
CA PHE A 503 -24.85 9.87 -28.24
C PHE A 503 -24.72 8.68 -27.28
N VAL A 504 -25.19 7.52 -27.75
CA VAL A 504 -25.03 6.22 -27.07
C VAL A 504 -23.99 5.41 -27.83
N TYR A 505 -22.94 5.00 -27.13
CA TYR A 505 -21.81 4.22 -27.65
C TYR A 505 -21.96 2.75 -27.26
N ALA A 506 -21.87 1.85 -28.25
CA ALA A 506 -21.79 0.41 -28.06
C ALA A 506 -20.43 -0.10 -28.55
N LEU A 507 -19.98 -1.24 -28.03
CA LEU A 507 -18.74 -1.88 -28.46
C LEU A 507 -18.99 -2.75 -29.70
N ALA A 508 -18.20 -2.56 -30.76
CA ALA A 508 -18.25 -3.32 -32.00
C ALA A 508 -16.87 -3.89 -32.35
N GLN A 509 -16.85 -5.08 -32.96
CA GLN A 509 -15.64 -5.67 -33.53
C GLN A 509 -15.66 -5.44 -35.05
N VAL A 510 -14.62 -4.78 -35.58
CA VAL A 510 -14.45 -4.54 -37.02
C VAL A 510 -13.11 -5.11 -37.46
N GLY A 511 -13.15 -6.13 -38.32
CA GLY A 511 -12.00 -6.98 -38.59
C GLY A 511 -11.51 -7.65 -37.29
N ASN A 512 -10.22 -7.47 -36.97
CA ASN A 512 -9.65 -7.97 -35.71
C ASN A 512 -9.74 -6.96 -34.55
N ASN A 513 -10.08 -5.70 -34.81
CA ASN A 513 -10.01 -4.61 -33.84
C ASN A 513 -11.37 -4.35 -33.17
N TRP A 514 -11.35 -3.70 -32.00
CA TRP A 514 -12.56 -3.37 -31.24
C TRP A 514 -12.68 -1.86 -31.03
N TYR A 515 -13.88 -1.35 -31.28
CA TYR A 515 -14.19 0.07 -31.36
C TYR A 515 -15.44 0.42 -30.55
N LEU A 516 -15.55 1.66 -30.05
CA LEU A 516 -16.83 2.24 -29.68
C LEU A 516 -17.47 2.89 -30.89
N GLN A 517 -18.65 2.40 -31.29
CA GLN A 517 -19.49 3.02 -32.31
C GLN A 517 -20.65 3.72 -31.62
N SER A 518 -20.93 4.97 -32.01
CA SER A 518 -22.08 5.72 -31.52
C SER A 518 -23.26 5.69 -32.48
N GLN A 519 -24.43 5.90 -31.89
CA GLN A 519 -25.64 6.33 -32.58
C GLN A 519 -26.22 7.51 -31.83
N GLU A 520 -26.77 8.47 -32.57
CA GLU A 520 -27.61 9.52 -32.01
C GLU A 520 -28.81 8.89 -31.27
N ARG A 521 -29.09 9.40 -30.08
CA ARG A 521 -30.20 8.99 -29.24
C ARG A 521 -31.48 9.50 -29.90
N ALA A 522 -32.42 8.61 -30.21
CA ALA A 522 -33.79 9.03 -30.46
C ALA A 522 -34.27 9.83 -29.24
N GLU A 523 -34.70 11.08 -29.46
CA GLU A 523 -35.13 11.98 -28.39
C GLU A 523 -36.12 11.30 -27.44
N ALA A 524 -36.09 11.70 -26.17
CA ALA A 524 -37.01 11.19 -25.15
C ALA A 524 -38.45 11.65 -25.44
N SER A 525 -39.14 10.95 -26.35
CA SER A 525 -40.42 11.35 -26.93
C SER A 525 -41.64 11.08 -26.03
N GLY A 526 -41.43 10.94 -24.71
CA GLY A 526 -42.51 10.81 -23.74
C GLY A 526 -43.15 12.17 -23.46
N PRO A 527 -44.49 12.26 -23.33
CA PRO A 527 -45.15 13.53 -23.01
C PRO A 527 -44.67 14.08 -21.66
N SER A 528 -44.70 15.41 -21.50
CA SER A 528 -44.46 16.02 -20.18
C SER A 528 -45.67 15.79 -19.29
N ALA A 529 -45.44 15.46 -18.02
CA ALA A 529 -46.44 15.07 -17.04
C ALA A 529 -46.42 16.02 -15.84
N SER A 530 -47.55 16.67 -15.57
CA SER A 530 -47.73 17.63 -14.47
C SER A 530 -48.93 17.26 -13.60
N VAL A 531 -49.00 17.75 -12.36
CA VAL A 531 -50.12 17.52 -11.44
C VAL A 531 -50.57 18.82 -10.79
N ALA A 532 -51.88 19.03 -10.69
CA ALA A 532 -52.48 20.17 -9.99
C ALA A 532 -53.77 19.75 -9.27
N CYS A 533 -53.99 20.26 -8.06
CA CYS A 533 -55.18 19.99 -7.25
C CYS A 533 -56.03 21.26 -7.12
N THR A 534 -57.34 21.14 -7.31
CA THR A 534 -58.29 22.27 -7.20
C THR A 534 -59.56 21.89 -6.42
N PRO A 535 -60.00 22.74 -5.46
CA PRO A 535 -59.29 23.89 -4.90
C PRO A 535 -57.98 23.48 -4.18
N ALA A 536 -57.05 24.43 -4.05
CA ALA A 536 -55.79 24.24 -3.33
C ALA A 536 -55.91 24.51 -1.81
N GLU A 537 -57.09 24.95 -1.36
CA GLU A 537 -57.44 25.16 0.04
C GLU A 537 -58.80 24.49 0.30
N LEU A 538 -58.90 23.76 1.40
CA LEU A 538 -60.10 23.09 1.90
C LEU A 538 -60.31 23.50 3.36
N ALA A 539 -61.56 23.63 3.80
CA ALA A 539 -61.88 23.60 5.23
C ALA A 539 -61.96 22.13 5.70
N ASP A 540 -61.79 21.85 6.99
CA ASP A 540 -62.06 20.52 7.58
C ASP A 540 -63.54 20.32 7.98
N SER A 541 -64.44 20.66 7.05
CA SER A 541 -65.88 20.44 7.13
C SER A 541 -66.41 19.45 6.09
N ASP A 542 -67.65 19.02 6.26
CA ASP A 542 -68.33 18.06 5.38
C ASP A 542 -68.31 18.48 3.89
N ASN A 543 -68.02 17.51 3.02
CA ASN A 543 -68.00 17.63 1.54
C ASN A 543 -66.87 18.50 0.94
N GLN A 544 -65.81 18.80 1.69
CA GLN A 544 -64.65 19.53 1.19
C GLN A 544 -63.70 18.60 0.42
N VAL A 545 -63.65 18.73 -0.91
CA VAL A 545 -62.90 17.85 -1.83
C VAL A 545 -62.07 18.66 -2.83
N ALA A 546 -60.77 18.38 -2.87
CA ALA A 546 -59.87 18.80 -3.93
C ALA A 546 -59.74 17.71 -4.99
N THR A 547 -59.96 18.06 -6.26
CA THR A 547 -59.69 17.17 -7.40
C THR A 547 -58.27 17.40 -7.89
N CYS A 548 -57.43 16.38 -7.80
CA CYS A 548 -56.07 16.36 -8.29
C CYS A 548 -56.02 15.74 -9.69
N THR A 549 -55.75 16.56 -10.70
CA THR A 549 -55.65 16.13 -12.10
C THR A 549 -54.18 16.05 -12.51
N VAL A 550 -53.78 14.87 -13.00
CA VAL A 550 -52.50 14.62 -13.66
C VAL A 550 -52.71 14.83 -15.16
N ARG A 551 -51.85 15.64 -15.78
CA ARG A 551 -51.95 16.10 -17.17
C ARG A 551 -50.71 15.73 -17.96
N LEU A 552 -50.92 15.29 -19.20
CA LEU A 552 -49.89 15.08 -20.21
C LEU A 552 -49.90 16.22 -21.24
N SER A 553 -48.73 16.58 -21.78
CA SER A 553 -48.61 17.46 -22.94
C SER A 553 -49.35 16.92 -24.16
N ASP A 554 -49.27 15.60 -24.36
CA ASP A 554 -49.78 14.89 -25.54
C ASP A 554 -50.46 13.58 -25.12
N ALA A 555 -51.47 13.17 -25.89
CA ALA A 555 -52.22 11.96 -25.61
C ALA A 555 -51.44 10.70 -26.04
N PRO A 556 -51.19 9.71 -25.17
CA PRO A 556 -50.41 8.53 -25.50
C PRO A 556 -51.25 7.55 -26.33
N ALA A 557 -50.63 6.89 -27.30
CA ALA A 557 -51.30 5.92 -28.19
C ALA A 557 -51.77 4.65 -27.47
N THR A 558 -51.20 4.34 -26.30
CA THR A 558 -51.61 3.28 -25.39
C THR A 558 -51.74 3.83 -23.97
N ALA A 559 -52.39 3.11 -23.05
CA ALA A 559 -52.55 3.59 -21.68
C ALA A 559 -51.19 3.75 -20.98
N LEU A 560 -50.94 4.91 -20.39
CA LEU A 560 -49.66 5.27 -19.76
C LEU A 560 -49.81 5.27 -18.23
N SER A 561 -48.88 4.61 -17.56
CA SER A 561 -48.82 4.55 -16.08
C SER A 561 -47.91 5.65 -15.55
N ILE A 562 -48.46 6.61 -14.82
CA ILE A 562 -47.72 7.69 -14.17
C ILE A 562 -47.50 7.33 -12.70
N ASN A 563 -46.25 7.23 -12.28
CA ASN A 563 -45.91 6.97 -10.88
C ASN A 563 -46.13 8.24 -10.06
N LEU A 564 -46.86 8.14 -8.95
CA LEU A 564 -47.06 9.23 -7.99
C LEU A 564 -46.30 8.96 -6.69
N VAL A 565 -45.77 10.02 -6.08
CA VAL A 565 -45.40 10.04 -4.66
C VAL A 565 -46.67 10.43 -3.90
N LEU A 566 -47.26 9.45 -3.21
CA LEU A 566 -48.51 9.66 -2.48
C LEU A 566 -48.28 10.41 -1.16
N PRO A 567 -49.24 11.26 -0.73
CA PRO A 567 -49.19 11.91 0.58
C PRO A 567 -49.10 10.93 1.76
N THR A 568 -48.44 11.32 2.83
CA THR A 568 -48.36 10.52 4.07
C THR A 568 -49.69 10.50 4.81
N ALA A 569 -50.26 9.31 5.03
CA ALA A 569 -51.55 9.12 5.68
C ALA A 569 -51.71 9.92 6.98
N HIS A 570 -52.84 10.63 7.11
CA HIS A 570 -53.13 11.55 8.20
C HIS A 570 -54.64 11.51 8.53
N PRO A 571 -55.07 11.62 9.81
CA PRO A 571 -56.49 11.54 10.17
C PRO A 571 -57.37 12.65 9.57
N ARG A 572 -56.81 13.82 9.24
CA ARG A 572 -57.57 14.98 8.71
C ARG A 572 -57.90 14.92 7.22
N TYR A 573 -57.50 13.87 6.49
CA TYR A 573 -57.96 13.66 5.11
C TYR A 573 -57.97 12.19 4.68
N THR A 574 -58.72 11.93 3.62
CA THR A 574 -58.64 10.70 2.83
C THR A 574 -58.25 11.05 1.39
N THR A 575 -57.72 10.07 0.65
CA THR A 575 -57.41 10.27 -0.77
C THR A 575 -57.75 9.03 -1.58
N THR A 576 -58.20 9.25 -2.82
CA THR A 576 -58.40 8.20 -3.83
C THR A 576 -57.21 8.06 -4.78
N CYS A 577 -56.16 8.89 -4.60
CA CYS A 577 -54.96 8.85 -5.42
C CYS A 577 -54.19 7.54 -5.19
N THR A 578 -53.88 6.85 -6.28
CA THR A 578 -53.12 5.59 -6.31
C THR A 578 -51.90 5.75 -7.19
N SER A 579 -50.89 4.89 -6.98
CA SER A 579 -49.64 4.90 -7.73
C SER A 579 -49.38 3.50 -8.29
N PRO A 580 -49.26 3.33 -9.62
CA PRO A 580 -49.40 4.36 -10.65
C PRO A 580 -50.86 4.80 -10.86
N ILE A 581 -51.06 6.05 -11.30
CA ILE A 581 -52.31 6.50 -11.92
C ILE A 581 -52.24 6.22 -13.43
N ILE A 582 -53.32 5.70 -14.01
CA ILE A 582 -53.36 5.31 -15.42
C ILE A 582 -54.08 6.40 -16.23
N ILE A 583 -53.38 6.98 -17.21
CA ILE A 583 -53.97 7.85 -18.22
C ILE A 583 -54.31 6.98 -19.43
N ALA A 584 -55.57 6.99 -19.84
CA ALA A 584 -56.06 6.10 -20.89
C ALA A 584 -55.52 6.49 -22.28
N ALA A 585 -55.43 5.51 -23.18
CA ALA A 585 -55.03 5.76 -24.56
C ALA A 585 -55.90 6.85 -25.21
N ASN A 586 -55.27 7.78 -25.91
CA ASN A 586 -55.90 8.94 -26.56
C ASN A 586 -56.57 9.95 -25.58
N THR A 587 -56.18 9.96 -24.31
CA THR A 587 -56.57 10.99 -23.32
C THR A 587 -55.34 11.65 -22.71
N THR A 588 -55.44 12.91 -22.28
CA THR A 588 -54.33 13.66 -21.67
C THR A 588 -54.44 13.79 -20.16
N GLU A 589 -55.54 13.35 -19.54
CA GLU A 589 -55.81 13.60 -18.13
C GLU A 589 -56.28 12.33 -17.40
N ALA A 590 -55.86 12.19 -16.14
CA ALA A 590 -56.53 11.34 -15.15
C ALA A 590 -56.61 12.09 -13.82
N SER A 591 -57.70 11.88 -13.08
CA SER A 591 -57.95 12.60 -11.82
C SER A 591 -58.16 11.65 -10.66
N CYS A 592 -57.71 12.08 -9.49
CA CYS A 592 -58.03 11.51 -8.20
C CYS A 592 -58.43 12.64 -7.22
N THR A 593 -58.80 12.31 -5.99
CA THR A 593 -59.29 13.28 -5.01
C THR A 593 -58.53 13.23 -3.70
N ILE A 594 -58.46 14.39 -3.04
CA ILE A 594 -58.16 14.54 -1.62
C ILE A 594 -59.42 15.10 -0.97
N THR A 595 -59.94 14.42 0.04
CA THR A 595 -61.17 14.80 0.75
C THR A 595 -60.81 15.09 2.20
N ALA A 596 -61.06 16.30 2.68
CA ALA A 596 -60.87 16.62 4.08
C ALA A 596 -61.83 15.78 4.94
N VAL A 597 -61.37 15.37 6.12
CA VAL A 597 -62.20 14.66 7.11
C VAL A 597 -62.75 15.70 8.08
N PRO A 598 -64.08 15.73 8.32
CA PRO A 598 -64.67 16.62 9.31
C PRO A 598 -64.00 16.46 10.68
N ASN A 599 -63.52 17.56 11.23
CA ASN A 599 -62.86 17.60 12.54
C ASN A 599 -63.67 18.45 13.52
N THR A 600 -63.48 18.23 14.82
CA THR A 600 -64.14 19.01 15.89
C THR A 600 -63.18 19.20 17.07
N THR A 601 -61.90 19.42 16.77
CA THR A 601 -60.80 19.41 17.75
C THR A 601 -60.14 20.79 17.81
N PRO A 602 -60.56 21.68 18.74
CA PRO A 602 -60.24 23.10 18.62
C PRO A 602 -58.74 23.43 18.69
N ASN A 603 -58.26 24.20 17.70
CA ASN A 603 -56.88 24.67 17.53
C ASN A 603 -55.85 23.56 17.23
N ASP A 604 -56.18 22.57 16.39
CA ASP A 604 -55.20 21.57 15.92
C ASP A 604 -54.37 22.00 14.69
N GLY A 605 -54.72 23.14 14.06
CA GLY A 605 -53.90 23.89 13.12
C GLY A 605 -53.91 23.36 11.69
N ASP A 606 -53.41 24.12 10.71
CA ASP A 606 -53.53 23.76 9.28
C ASP A 606 -52.62 22.56 8.87
N VAL A 607 -53.09 21.69 7.96
CA VAL A 607 -52.32 20.56 7.40
C VAL A 607 -52.12 20.71 5.90
N THR A 608 -50.87 20.66 5.44
CA THR A 608 -50.56 20.68 4.00
C THR A 608 -50.37 19.27 3.45
N VAL A 609 -51.19 18.90 2.47
CA VAL A 609 -51.11 17.65 1.70
C VAL A 609 -50.29 17.90 0.43
N ALA A 610 -49.30 17.06 0.15
CA ALA A 610 -48.41 17.20 -1.01
C ALA A 610 -48.45 15.95 -1.90
N LEU A 611 -48.83 16.11 -3.17
CA LEU A 611 -48.88 15.06 -4.19
C LEU A 611 -47.92 15.42 -5.33
N SER A 612 -47.00 14.54 -5.71
CA SER A 612 -46.08 14.78 -6.82
C SER A 612 -45.92 13.56 -7.73
N ILE A 613 -45.35 13.80 -8.91
CA ILE A 613 -45.04 12.74 -9.89
C ILE A 613 -43.62 12.25 -9.63
N ALA A 614 -43.46 10.92 -9.59
CA ALA A 614 -42.15 10.26 -9.48
C ALA A 614 -41.58 9.96 -10.87
N PRO A 615 -40.25 9.78 -11.02
CA PRO A 615 -39.64 9.35 -12.28
C PRO A 615 -40.27 8.06 -12.84
N PRO A 616 -40.28 7.89 -14.17
CA PRO A 616 -40.81 6.67 -14.78
C PRO A 616 -39.90 5.47 -14.50
N THR A 617 -40.49 4.29 -14.36
CA THR A 617 -39.76 3.01 -14.21
C THR A 617 -39.22 2.48 -15.53
N VAL A 618 -39.84 2.87 -16.65
CA VAL A 618 -39.33 2.66 -18.01
C VAL A 618 -38.67 3.97 -18.45
N PRO A 619 -37.38 3.96 -18.86
CA PRO A 619 -36.70 5.17 -19.33
C PRO A 619 -37.50 5.89 -20.42
N ASP A 620 -37.51 7.23 -20.34
CA ASP A 620 -38.10 8.12 -21.35
C ASP A 620 -39.64 7.99 -21.57
N ALA A 621 -40.37 7.27 -20.70
CA ALA A 621 -41.82 7.07 -20.86
C ALA A 621 -42.67 8.33 -20.62
N TYR A 622 -42.22 9.26 -19.76
CA TYR A 622 -42.73 10.62 -19.58
C TYR A 622 -41.67 11.49 -18.91
N VAL A 623 -41.78 12.81 -19.06
CA VAL A 623 -40.91 13.79 -18.39
C VAL A 623 -41.68 14.46 -17.25
N VAL A 624 -41.11 14.58 -16.05
CA VAL A 624 -41.79 15.29 -14.95
C VAL A 624 -41.70 16.79 -15.14
N ASP A 625 -42.85 17.47 -15.17
CA ASP A 625 -42.97 18.92 -15.36
C ASP A 625 -43.75 19.55 -14.20
N GLY A 626 -43.10 20.46 -13.47
CA GLY A 626 -43.63 21.10 -12.27
C GLY A 626 -43.22 20.45 -10.94
N GLY A 627 -43.62 21.09 -9.84
CA GLY A 627 -43.39 20.65 -8.47
C GLY A 627 -44.57 19.86 -7.87
N PRO A 628 -44.56 19.57 -6.55
CA PRO A 628 -45.71 18.97 -5.89
C PRO A 628 -46.94 19.88 -5.97
N ALA A 629 -48.10 19.30 -6.26
CA ALA A 629 -49.39 19.93 -6.01
C ALA A 629 -49.64 19.93 -4.50
N LEU A 630 -49.93 21.11 -3.95
CA LEU A 630 -50.21 21.31 -2.53
C LEU A 630 -51.70 21.58 -2.32
N VAL A 631 -52.29 20.93 -1.32
CA VAL A 631 -53.64 21.22 -0.81
C VAL A 631 -53.53 21.53 0.68
N LEU A 632 -53.91 22.74 1.07
CA LEU A 632 -53.98 23.15 2.47
C LEU A 632 -55.35 22.79 3.04
N ILE A 633 -55.37 22.05 4.14
CA ILE A 633 -56.57 21.77 4.93
C ILE A 633 -56.53 22.70 6.14
N MET A 634 -57.38 23.70 6.09
CA MET A 634 -57.48 24.77 7.08
C MET A 634 -58.33 24.30 8.27
N ASP A 635 -57.88 24.62 9.47
CA ASP A 635 -58.63 24.49 10.73
C ASP A 635 -59.78 25.51 10.76
N ASP A 636 -61.04 25.02 10.78
CA ASP A 636 -62.25 25.87 10.76
C ASP A 636 -62.80 26.27 12.14
N ASP A 637 -62.23 25.73 13.24
CA ASP A 637 -62.59 26.06 14.63
C ASP A 637 -62.15 27.50 15.04
N ILE A 638 -61.39 28.22 14.18
CA ILE A 638 -60.98 29.61 14.39
C ILE A 638 -61.58 30.53 13.30
N PRO A 639 -62.54 31.43 13.64
CA PRO A 639 -63.04 32.43 12.70
C PRO A 639 -61.93 33.42 12.30
N ARG A 640 -61.32 33.23 11.12
CA ARG A 640 -60.37 34.22 10.58
C ARG A 640 -61.11 35.52 10.25
N PRO A 641 -60.55 36.71 10.57
CA PRO A 641 -61.14 37.97 10.17
C PRO A 641 -61.28 38.05 8.66
N ALA A 642 -62.42 38.57 8.17
CA ALA A 642 -62.64 38.75 6.74
C ALA A 642 -61.51 39.61 6.13
N ILE A 643 -60.76 39.03 5.20
CA ILE A 643 -59.70 39.73 4.48
C ILE A 643 -60.37 40.73 3.52
N GLY A 644 -60.48 41.98 3.97
CA GLY A 644 -60.72 43.12 3.07
C GLY A 644 -59.62 43.18 2.00
N PRO A 645 -59.87 43.82 0.83
CA PRO A 645 -58.97 43.79 -0.30
C PRO A 645 -57.55 44.19 0.11
N GLN A 646 -56.59 43.27 -0.09
CA GLN A 646 -55.21 43.50 0.33
C GLN A 646 -54.65 44.76 -0.32
N ALA A 647 -54.02 45.61 0.50
CA ALA A 647 -53.25 46.72 -0.01
C ALA A 647 -52.11 46.18 -0.89
N VAL A 648 -52.02 46.69 -2.12
CA VAL A 648 -50.89 46.41 -3.02
C VAL A 648 -49.58 46.73 -2.27
N PRO A 649 -48.61 45.81 -2.21
CA PRO A 649 -47.36 46.06 -1.51
C PRO A 649 -46.63 47.23 -2.18
N THR A 650 -46.54 48.35 -1.48
CA THR A 650 -45.76 49.50 -1.93
C THR A 650 -44.29 49.12 -1.86
N LEU A 651 -43.59 49.24 -3.01
CA LEU A 651 -42.16 49.01 -3.08
C LEU A 651 -41.45 49.92 -2.08
N GLY A 652 -40.72 49.32 -1.14
CA GLY A 652 -39.87 50.07 -0.21
C GLY A 652 -38.85 50.93 -0.97
N SER A 653 -38.47 52.07 -0.40
CA SER A 653 -37.61 53.08 -1.04
C SER A 653 -36.26 52.55 -1.57
N VAL A 654 -35.75 51.46 -0.99
CA VAL A 654 -34.54 50.75 -1.44
C VAL A 654 -34.77 49.96 -2.75
N ALA A 655 -35.98 49.44 -2.97
CA ALA A 655 -36.37 48.74 -4.20
C ALA A 655 -36.61 49.71 -5.38
N LEU A 656 -37.08 50.94 -5.12
CA LEU A 656 -37.15 51.97 -6.18
C LEU A 656 -35.76 52.40 -6.69
N MET A 657 -34.76 52.51 -5.80
CA MET A 657 -33.40 52.91 -6.21
C MET A 657 -32.69 51.84 -7.07
N SER A 658 -33.00 50.57 -6.85
CA SER A 658 -32.45 49.45 -7.64
C SER A 658 -33.16 49.26 -8.99
N LEU A 659 -34.46 49.58 -9.10
CA LEU A 659 -35.16 49.54 -10.39
C LEU A 659 -34.78 50.72 -11.31
N ALA A 660 -34.56 51.92 -10.75
CA ALA A 660 -34.14 53.10 -11.50
C ALA A 660 -32.73 52.95 -12.11
N SER A 661 -31.82 52.23 -11.43
CA SER A 661 -30.46 51.99 -11.91
C SER A 661 -30.38 50.89 -12.99
N LEU A 662 -31.31 49.93 -13.03
CA LEU A 662 -31.40 48.95 -14.13
C LEU A 662 -31.94 49.56 -15.44
N MET A 663 -32.95 50.44 -15.38
CA MET A 663 -33.48 51.08 -16.59
C MET A 663 -32.54 52.13 -17.20
N GLY A 664 -31.69 52.79 -16.40
CA GLY A 664 -30.68 53.73 -16.89
C GLY A 664 -29.63 53.10 -17.80
N LEU A 665 -29.26 51.83 -17.57
CA LEU A 665 -28.21 51.13 -18.32
C LEU A 665 -28.70 50.49 -19.64
N MET A 666 -29.99 50.18 -19.78
CA MET A 666 -30.55 49.71 -21.06
C MET A 666 -30.96 50.85 -22.00
N GLY A 667 -31.26 52.06 -21.50
CA GLY A 667 -31.62 53.22 -22.33
C GLY A 667 -30.47 53.81 -23.17
N TRP A 668 -29.20 53.65 -22.73
CA TRP A 668 -28.08 54.42 -23.27
C TRP A 668 -27.35 53.81 -24.47
N ARG A 669 -27.74 52.61 -24.95
CA ARG A 669 -27.14 51.95 -26.14
C ARG A 669 -27.98 51.94 -27.41
N ARG A 670 -29.18 52.55 -27.45
CA ARG A 670 -30.03 52.63 -28.67
C ARG A 670 -30.29 54.04 -29.24
N SER A 671 -29.72 55.11 -28.66
CA SER A 671 -29.95 56.50 -29.12
C SER A 671 -28.71 57.20 -29.73
N ARG A 672 -27.85 56.47 -30.44
CA ARG A 672 -26.75 57.03 -31.27
C ARG A 672 -26.68 56.40 -32.66
N LYS A 673 -27.77 56.49 -33.42
CA LYS A 673 -27.78 56.40 -34.90
C LYS A 673 -29.07 57.06 -35.44
N HIS A 674 -28.91 58.14 -36.20
CA HIS A 674 -29.91 58.99 -36.88
C HIS A 674 -30.49 60.22 -36.16
N SER A 675 -29.73 61.31 -36.14
CA SER A 675 -30.12 62.56 -36.84
C SER A 675 -28.85 63.38 -37.16
N GLY A 676 -28.78 63.96 -38.36
CA GLY A 676 -27.56 64.66 -38.84
C GLY A 676 -27.34 64.50 -40.35
N ARG A 677 -28.19 65.12 -41.16
CA ARG A 677 -28.05 65.25 -42.62
C ARG A 677 -28.29 66.72 -42.98
N GLN A 678 -27.54 67.25 -43.94
CA GLN A 678 -27.48 68.68 -44.37
C GLN A 678 -26.70 69.55 -43.36
N ALA A 679 -25.59 70.20 -43.71
CA ALA A 679 -25.14 70.69 -45.02
C ALA A 679 -24.02 69.87 -45.68
#